data_AF-A0AAD5DF30-F1
#
_entry.id   AF-A0AAD5DF30-F1
#
_cell.length_a   1.000
_cell.length_b   1.000
_cell.length_c   1.000
_cell.angle_alpha   90.00
_cell.angle_beta   90.00
_cell.angle_gamma   90.00
#
_symmetry.space_group_name_H-M   'P 1'
#
loop_
_entity.id
_entity.type
_entity.pdbx_description
1 polymer ?
#
loop_
_entity_poly.entity_id
_entity_poly.type
_entity_poly.pdbx_seq_one_letter_code
_entity_poly.pdbx_strand_id
1 'polypeptide(L)'
;MASSRPRRERKAPERFGAYDQQFDSEEEAPLRPRPAAKRRRRKFEEEESEASGSSAAAEDSGSEDEGGSSGGEEPESEAEAPPRKRQRGGGGGKGKAAAAAAVPSLKLFVWAPPAQPVSRADFLATLHACPRLMEMFLEKDDGLRSVTLVARDAANLCTALCAKGADAAELWRTLAYTAVDSRRYSAVTPVDEALAAVKAAVRADSTRGQRITKSAAMKEFRLTDKDLAGLNYTTRRNPIFWNSAPTKMYTRLDCLVAAHKKHGSLQAIQAAAARSRATADKRKATLAGGEEARREEMEAALEAAGLSVRKYQRKKPAKAFVKRGMGTAAGVAAAFKKEIDDAAARAKRQQELLRRAQEEGLSLPWDSTYFAVLAGTSGQSVEQYVAGLKAAKQAQEARAQREASITAALQREGLSGFNYAPGVSEYIRTGTPSEAQVLAACRQQHEEQQAAQQAAVERTQRITAWLAEQQMPDNYRYIVRVVDHYILGACSEAEAQQACLRQQAEDQAREQRRQEVSQLLEGEGLPARYAGFISEVQTYIRFGGSSLTELLAAAQAQHAREQRSAALVAALTAEGLGSHLTAAPAARAYISTGDGSQEAALAACRAQHQRQLQIIARRTEVVARLPPGVLYESYYYRCPEVLDFVNSGQGSAETAAAAMVAFHAAHPALYFDDSDDGYYDY
;
A
#
# COMPACT_ATOMS: atom_id res chain seq x y z
N MET A 1 25.22 -2.62 -61.06
CA MET A 1 23.76 -2.78 -61.10
C MET A 1 23.23 -2.83 -59.68
N ALA A 2 22.73 -1.69 -59.20
CA ALA A 2 22.24 -1.51 -57.85
C ALA A 2 20.76 -1.89 -57.77
N SER A 3 20.37 -2.74 -56.82
CA SER A 3 18.96 -2.95 -56.47
C SER A 3 18.71 -2.39 -55.07
N SER A 4 18.27 -1.13 -55.03
CA SER A 4 17.73 -0.48 -53.84
C SER A 4 16.34 -1.04 -53.55
N ARG A 5 16.11 -1.50 -52.32
CA ARG A 5 14.75 -1.72 -51.78
C ARG A 5 14.40 -0.53 -50.87
N PRO A 6 13.23 0.10 -51.05
CA PRO A 6 12.88 1.30 -50.29
C PRO A 6 12.39 0.95 -48.87
N ARG A 7 12.86 1.74 -47.90
CA ARG A 7 12.35 1.77 -46.51
C ARG A 7 10.91 2.30 -46.52
N ARG A 8 10.00 1.59 -45.84
CA ARG A 8 8.63 2.06 -45.56
C ARG A 8 8.66 3.15 -44.50
N GLU A 9 8.29 4.36 -44.88
CA GLU A 9 7.94 5.44 -43.94
C GLU A 9 6.61 5.14 -43.26
N ARG A 10 6.58 5.32 -41.93
CA ARG A 10 5.34 5.25 -41.14
C ARG A 10 4.76 6.66 -41.07
N LYS A 11 3.61 6.88 -41.72
CA LYS A 11 2.77 8.07 -41.54
C LYS A 11 2.26 8.16 -40.10
N ALA A 12 2.39 9.34 -39.50
CA ALA A 12 1.71 9.70 -38.26
C ALA A 12 0.19 9.84 -38.51
N PRO A 13 -0.68 9.51 -37.53
CA PRO A 13 -2.12 9.59 -37.71
C PRO A 13 -2.62 11.04 -37.71
N GLU A 14 -3.36 11.38 -38.75
CA GLU A 14 -4.11 12.63 -38.92
C GLU A 14 -5.16 12.78 -37.81
N ARG A 15 -5.19 13.95 -37.17
CA ARG A 15 -6.23 14.35 -36.22
C ARG A 15 -7.50 14.69 -37.01
N PHE A 16 -8.53 13.90 -36.80
CA PHE A 16 -9.88 14.15 -37.29
C PHE A 16 -10.56 15.29 -36.52
N GLY A 17 -11.16 16.22 -37.28
CA GLY A 17 -12.50 16.74 -37.01
C GLY A 17 -12.61 17.96 -36.10
N ALA A 18 -12.56 19.14 -36.71
CA ALA A 18 -13.20 20.35 -36.19
C ALA A 18 -14.74 20.18 -36.21
N TYR A 19 -15.41 20.66 -35.15
CA TYR A 19 -16.83 20.97 -35.18
C TYR A 19 -16.98 22.48 -35.00
N ASP A 20 -17.42 23.13 -36.07
CA ASP A 20 -18.05 24.45 -36.03
C ASP A 20 -19.43 24.32 -35.40
N GLN A 21 -19.68 25.06 -34.31
CA GLN A 21 -20.99 25.60 -34.01
C GLN A 21 -20.81 27.02 -33.47
N GLN A 22 -21.14 27.99 -34.32
CA GLN A 22 -21.50 29.35 -33.94
C GLN A 22 -22.78 29.29 -33.10
N PHE A 23 -22.82 29.99 -31.96
CA PHE A 23 -23.88 30.95 -31.64
C PHE A 23 -23.47 31.80 -30.43
N ASP A 24 -23.74 33.09 -30.59
CA ASP A 24 -23.41 34.23 -29.75
C ASP A 24 -24.01 34.18 -28.34
N SER A 25 -23.27 34.68 -27.33
CA SER A 25 -23.59 35.93 -26.61
C SER A 25 -22.79 36.03 -25.29
N GLU A 26 -21.99 37.09 -25.22
CA GLU A 26 -21.76 38.01 -24.08
C GLU A 26 -21.70 37.42 -22.66
N GLU A 27 -20.52 37.44 -22.04
CA GLU A 27 -20.15 38.47 -21.04
C GLU A 27 -18.79 38.12 -20.40
N GLU A 28 -17.96 39.15 -20.28
CA GLU A 28 -16.51 39.11 -20.17
C GLU A 28 -16.06 39.11 -18.69
N ALA A 29 -15.30 38.08 -18.27
CA ALA A 29 -14.54 38.11 -17.01
C ALA A 29 -13.18 37.38 -17.18
N PRO A 30 -12.04 37.97 -16.76
CA PRO A 30 -10.72 37.43 -17.04
C PRO A 30 -10.38 36.25 -16.11
N LEU A 31 -10.39 35.04 -16.66
CA LEU A 31 -9.86 33.85 -15.98
C LEU A 31 -8.33 33.82 -16.03
N ARG A 32 -7.72 34.00 -14.85
CA ARG A 32 -6.28 33.74 -14.61
C ARG A 32 -5.94 32.26 -14.86
N PRO A 33 -4.72 31.94 -15.33
CA PRO A 33 -4.29 30.56 -15.55
C PRO A 33 -4.17 29.80 -14.22
N ARG A 34 -4.80 28.62 -14.14
CA ARG A 34 -4.63 27.66 -13.04
C ARG A 34 -3.24 27.00 -13.14
N PRO A 35 -2.38 27.06 -12.10
CA PRO A 35 -1.23 26.17 -12.01
C PRO A 35 -1.66 24.78 -11.51
N ALA A 36 -1.02 23.75 -12.06
CA ALA A 36 -1.19 22.36 -11.67
C ALA A 36 -0.74 22.13 -10.22
N ALA A 37 -1.69 21.86 -9.32
CA ALA A 37 -1.41 21.55 -7.93
C ALA A 37 -0.97 20.08 -7.77
N LYS A 38 0.34 19.88 -7.57
CA LYS A 38 0.88 18.67 -6.93
C LYS A 38 0.39 18.65 -5.47
N ARG A 39 -0.49 17.71 -5.17
CA ARG A 39 -1.10 17.49 -3.86
C ARG A 39 -0.07 16.86 -2.90
N ARG A 40 0.73 17.70 -2.21
CA ARG A 40 1.54 17.29 -1.06
C ARG A 40 0.63 17.22 0.18
N ARG A 41 0.63 16.06 0.85
CA ARG A 41 -0.04 15.83 2.15
C ARG A 41 0.59 16.77 3.20
N ARG A 42 -0.23 17.64 3.80
CA ARG A 42 0.06 18.25 5.11
C ARG A 42 -0.52 17.35 6.19
N LYS A 43 0.33 16.96 7.13
CA LYS A 43 -0.02 16.28 8.39
C LYS A 43 -0.61 17.35 9.31
N PHE A 44 -1.75 17.06 9.92
CA PHE A 44 -2.36 17.86 10.98
C PHE A 44 -1.79 17.30 12.29
N GLU A 45 -1.12 18.14 13.08
CA GLU A 45 -0.77 17.89 14.47
C GLU A 45 -1.53 18.93 15.29
N GLU A 46 -2.36 18.46 16.20
CA GLU A 46 -2.97 19.22 17.28
C GLU A 46 -1.96 19.26 18.44
N GLU A 47 -1.60 20.46 18.90
CA GLU A 47 -0.94 20.69 20.19
C GLU A 47 -2.00 21.17 21.19
N GLU A 48 -2.10 20.48 22.33
CA GLU A 48 -2.37 21.12 23.62
C GLU A 48 -1.03 21.22 24.38
N SER A 49 -0.72 22.44 24.81
CA SER A 49 0.41 22.89 25.63
C SER A 49 0.44 22.21 27.00
N GLU A 50 1.60 21.96 27.62
CA GLU A 50 2.34 22.97 28.40
C GLU A 50 3.87 22.69 28.51
N ALA A 51 4.63 23.79 28.37
CA ALA A 51 5.90 24.16 29.00
C ALA A 51 7.26 23.53 28.58
N SER A 52 8.08 24.44 28.01
CA SER A 52 9.52 24.66 28.27
C SER A 52 10.57 24.00 27.36
N GLY A 53 11.10 24.81 26.43
CA GLY A 53 12.56 25.02 26.36
C GLY A 53 13.32 24.61 25.10
N SER A 54 13.61 25.59 24.25
CA SER A 54 14.92 25.78 23.58
C SER A 54 15.49 24.69 22.66
N SER A 55 15.40 24.94 21.36
CA SER A 55 16.52 25.10 20.40
C SER A 55 16.31 24.40 19.06
N ALA A 56 16.76 25.09 18.02
CA ALA A 56 16.57 24.79 16.62
C ALA A 56 17.69 23.87 16.08
N ALA A 57 17.33 22.90 15.23
CA ALA A 57 18.08 22.59 14.01
C ALA A 57 17.25 21.65 13.12
N ALA A 58 17.31 21.94 11.82
CA ALA A 58 16.52 21.32 10.75
C ALA A 58 16.96 19.88 10.45
N GLU A 59 15.99 18.97 10.33
CA GLU A 59 16.16 17.67 9.69
C GLU A 59 15.74 17.71 8.23
N ASP A 60 16.74 17.40 7.40
CA ASP A 60 16.67 17.11 5.98
C ASP A 60 16.01 15.75 5.76
N SER A 61 15.02 15.70 4.88
CA SER A 61 14.25 14.51 4.53
C SER A 61 14.32 14.27 3.03
N GLY A 62 14.90 13.14 2.61
CA GLY A 62 14.90 12.68 1.22
C GLY A 62 15.54 11.29 1.12
N SER A 63 14.76 10.21 1.16
CA SER A 63 14.11 9.58 0.00
C SER A 63 15.06 8.68 -0.80
N GLU A 64 15.00 7.38 -0.53
CA GLU A 64 15.53 6.32 -1.39
C GLU A 64 14.70 6.28 -2.68
N ASP A 65 15.23 6.90 -3.73
CA ASP A 65 14.67 6.90 -5.09
C ASP A 65 15.25 5.68 -5.85
N GLU A 66 14.44 4.65 -6.05
CA GLU A 66 14.76 3.54 -6.96
C GLU A 66 14.72 4.06 -8.41
N GLY A 67 15.89 4.47 -8.89
CA GLY A 67 16.12 4.91 -10.27
C GLY A 67 15.71 3.85 -11.30
N GLY A 68 14.73 4.21 -12.12
CA GLY A 68 14.31 3.50 -13.31
C GLY A 68 15.46 3.38 -14.34
N SER A 69 15.56 2.19 -14.90
CA SER A 69 16.47 1.84 -15.99
C SER A 69 16.08 2.59 -17.27
N SER A 70 16.85 3.63 -17.63
CA SER A 70 16.83 4.23 -18.95
C SER A 70 17.70 3.42 -19.91
N GLY A 71 17.16 3.09 -21.08
CA GLY A 71 17.91 2.52 -22.18
C GLY A 71 18.98 3.49 -22.67
N GLY A 72 20.21 2.98 -22.76
CA GLY A 72 21.32 3.62 -23.45
C GLY A 72 21.66 2.78 -24.68
N GLU A 73 21.54 3.41 -25.84
CA GLU A 73 22.04 2.94 -27.13
C GLU A 73 23.57 2.86 -27.06
N GLU A 74 24.14 1.71 -27.44
CA GLU A 74 25.58 1.61 -27.70
C GLU A 74 25.85 1.69 -29.21
N PRO A 75 26.90 2.45 -29.62
CA PRO A 75 27.30 2.57 -31.00
C PRO A 75 28.12 1.37 -31.48
N GLU A 76 27.97 1.09 -32.78
CA GLU A 76 28.77 0.17 -33.56
C GLU A 76 30.27 0.47 -33.43
N SER A 77 31.08 -0.57 -33.22
CA SER A 77 32.48 -0.55 -33.61
C SER A 77 32.84 -1.85 -34.30
N GLU A 78 33.14 -1.72 -35.58
CA GLU A 78 33.80 -2.73 -36.41
C GLU A 78 35.20 -2.98 -35.87
N ALA A 79 35.53 -4.26 -35.67
CA ALA A 79 36.92 -4.71 -35.64
C ALA A 79 37.00 -6.13 -36.21
N GLU A 80 37.97 -6.26 -37.10
CA GLU A 80 38.18 -7.29 -38.10
C GLU A 80 38.99 -8.51 -37.59
N ALA A 81 38.91 -9.61 -38.35
CA ALA A 81 39.80 -10.79 -38.44
C ALA A 81 39.43 -12.07 -37.64
N PRO A 82 39.91 -13.29 -38.03
CA PRO A 82 40.22 -13.86 -39.36
C PRO A 82 39.54 -15.26 -39.58
N PRO A 83 39.72 -15.94 -40.73
CA PRO A 83 38.89 -17.09 -41.11
C PRO A 83 39.46 -18.43 -40.63
N ARG A 84 38.59 -19.35 -40.19
CA ARG A 84 38.95 -20.76 -40.00
C ARG A 84 38.01 -21.71 -40.75
N LYS A 85 38.59 -22.32 -41.79
CA LYS A 85 38.16 -23.54 -42.47
C LYS A 85 37.82 -24.64 -41.45
N ARG A 86 36.63 -25.24 -41.56
CA ARG A 86 36.43 -26.67 -41.29
C ARG A 86 35.53 -27.30 -42.36
N GLN A 87 36.24 -27.94 -43.26
CA GLN A 87 35.87 -29.05 -44.14
C GLN A 87 35.05 -30.12 -43.40
N ARG A 88 33.84 -30.40 -43.87
CA ARG A 88 33.25 -31.75 -43.77
C ARG A 88 32.35 -32.00 -44.96
N GLY A 89 32.61 -33.13 -45.61
CA GLY A 89 32.26 -33.41 -47.00
C GLY A 89 30.78 -33.59 -47.25
N GLY A 90 30.42 -33.27 -48.49
CA GLY A 90 29.24 -33.82 -49.13
C GLY A 90 29.42 -35.30 -49.45
N GLY A 91 28.29 -35.97 -49.59
CA GLY A 91 28.17 -37.34 -50.06
C GLY A 91 26.71 -37.59 -50.42
N GLY A 92 26.32 -37.14 -51.61
CA GLY A 92 25.07 -37.54 -52.22
C GLY A 92 25.19 -38.95 -52.82
N GLY A 93 24.13 -39.74 -52.69
CA GLY A 93 24.03 -41.07 -53.30
C GLY A 93 22.59 -41.58 -53.28
N LYS A 94 21.99 -41.60 -54.47
CA LYS A 94 20.64 -42.11 -54.79
C LYS A 94 20.51 -43.62 -54.51
N GLY A 95 19.29 -44.08 -54.20
CA GLY A 95 18.87 -45.43 -54.62
C GLY A 95 17.88 -46.17 -53.71
N LYS A 96 16.60 -46.16 -54.12
CA LYS A 96 15.54 -47.20 -54.02
C LYS A 96 15.55 -48.16 -52.81
N ALA A 97 14.45 -48.16 -52.05
CA ALA A 97 13.38 -49.19 -52.12
C ALA A 97 12.54 -49.24 -50.82
N ALA A 98 11.22 -49.32 -51.03
CA ALA A 98 10.18 -49.92 -50.19
C ALA A 98 10.41 -50.17 -48.69
N ALA A 99 9.61 -49.51 -47.86
CA ALA A 99 8.73 -50.17 -46.88
C ALA A 99 7.72 -49.16 -46.35
N ALA A 100 6.44 -49.44 -46.57
CA ALA A 100 5.32 -48.71 -46.04
C ALA A 100 5.29 -48.83 -44.50
N ALA A 101 5.35 -47.71 -43.80
CA ALA A 101 4.92 -47.61 -42.40
C ALA A 101 3.82 -46.56 -42.34
N ALA A 102 2.60 -47.05 -42.15
CA ALA A 102 1.37 -46.31 -42.13
C ALA A 102 1.43 -45.19 -41.07
N VAL A 103 1.36 -43.95 -41.55
CA VAL A 103 0.86 -42.82 -40.76
C VAL A 103 -0.66 -43.02 -40.68
N PRO A 104 -1.27 -43.23 -39.51
CA PRO A 104 -2.71 -43.15 -39.42
C PRO A 104 -3.06 -41.67 -39.54
N SER A 105 -3.46 -41.25 -40.75
CA SER A 105 -4.25 -40.05 -40.93
C SER A 105 -5.51 -40.24 -40.08
N LEU A 106 -5.62 -39.49 -38.97
CA LEU A 106 -6.89 -39.33 -38.27
C LEU A 106 -7.83 -38.59 -39.23
N LYS A 107 -8.47 -39.33 -40.13
CA LYS A 107 -9.75 -38.93 -40.70
C LYS A 107 -10.65 -38.70 -39.49
N LEU A 108 -11.08 -37.46 -39.31
CA LEU A 108 -12.27 -37.16 -38.52
C LEU A 108 -13.37 -38.08 -39.05
N PHE A 109 -13.68 -39.13 -38.29
CA PHE A 109 -14.82 -39.98 -38.56
C PHE A 109 -16.06 -39.20 -38.16
N VAL A 110 -16.49 -38.32 -39.06
CA VAL A 110 -17.81 -37.70 -39.02
C VAL A 110 -18.75 -38.77 -39.54
N TRP A 111 -19.62 -39.29 -38.67
CA TRP A 111 -20.73 -40.12 -39.13
C TRP A 111 -21.57 -39.28 -40.10
N ALA A 112 -21.85 -39.83 -41.29
CA ALA A 112 -22.83 -39.21 -42.16
C ALA A 112 -24.16 -39.11 -41.39
N PRO A 113 -24.81 -37.94 -41.35
CA PRO A 113 -26.12 -37.85 -40.70
C PRO A 113 -27.08 -38.84 -41.38
N PRO A 114 -27.93 -39.54 -40.62
CA PRO A 114 -28.92 -40.43 -41.23
C PRO A 114 -29.78 -39.62 -42.20
N ALA A 115 -30.03 -40.19 -43.38
CA ALA A 115 -30.69 -39.51 -44.50
C ALA A 115 -32.16 -39.13 -44.25
N GLN A 116 -32.68 -39.36 -43.04
CA GLN A 116 -34.02 -38.98 -42.63
C GLN A 116 -33.97 -38.39 -41.22
N PRO A 117 -34.75 -37.32 -40.93
CA PRO A 117 -34.85 -36.79 -39.59
C PRO A 117 -35.44 -37.88 -38.68
N VAL A 118 -34.63 -38.39 -37.76
CA VAL A 118 -35.08 -39.34 -36.74
C VAL A 118 -36.17 -38.64 -35.91
N SER A 119 -37.29 -39.32 -35.72
CA SER A 119 -38.42 -38.75 -35.00
C SER A 119 -38.00 -38.39 -33.57
N ARG A 120 -38.52 -37.28 -33.05
CA ARG A 120 -38.24 -36.74 -31.70
C ARG A 120 -38.50 -37.72 -30.54
N ALA A 121 -39.19 -38.84 -30.80
CA ALA A 121 -39.53 -39.86 -29.81
C ALA A 121 -38.41 -40.88 -29.51
N ASP A 122 -37.32 -40.92 -30.30
CA ASP A 122 -36.25 -41.94 -30.16
C ASP A 122 -34.97 -41.44 -29.48
N PHE A 123 -34.98 -40.27 -28.83
CA PHE A 123 -33.78 -39.75 -28.17
C PHE A 123 -33.28 -40.61 -27.00
N LEU A 124 -34.20 -41.29 -26.29
CA LEU A 124 -33.85 -42.27 -25.26
C LEU A 124 -33.24 -43.55 -25.83
N ALA A 125 -33.70 -44.00 -27.01
CA ALA A 125 -33.07 -45.10 -27.73
C ALA A 125 -31.65 -44.73 -28.18
N THR A 126 -31.40 -43.46 -28.54
CA THR A 126 -30.06 -42.93 -28.84
C THR A 126 -29.16 -42.83 -27.60
N LEU A 127 -29.72 -42.53 -26.42
CA LEU A 127 -28.98 -42.56 -25.15
C LEU A 127 -28.65 -43.99 -24.69
N HIS A 128 -29.54 -44.95 -24.92
CA HIS A 128 -29.29 -46.38 -24.71
C HIS A 128 -28.32 -46.97 -25.76
N ALA A 129 -28.33 -46.47 -26.99
CA ALA A 129 -27.42 -46.87 -28.07
C ALA A 129 -26.02 -46.21 -27.96
N CYS A 130 -25.84 -45.23 -27.08
CA CYS A 130 -24.54 -44.63 -26.74
C CYS A 130 -24.24 -44.74 -25.24
N PRO A 131 -23.86 -45.92 -24.74
CA PRO A 131 -23.45 -46.14 -23.35
C PRO A 131 -22.39 -45.14 -22.86
N ARG A 132 -21.49 -44.69 -23.76
CA ARG A 132 -20.47 -43.67 -23.47
C ARG A 132 -21.01 -42.31 -23.01
N LEU A 133 -22.21 -41.92 -23.44
CA LEU A 133 -22.81 -40.65 -23.05
C LEU A 133 -23.34 -40.73 -21.60
N MET A 134 -23.92 -41.88 -21.23
CA MET A 134 -24.31 -42.25 -19.87
C MET A 134 -23.10 -42.52 -18.96
N GLU A 135 -22.07 -43.23 -19.43
CA GLU A 135 -20.80 -43.43 -18.72
C GLU A 135 -20.07 -42.10 -18.50
N MET A 136 -20.14 -41.16 -19.46
CA MET A 136 -19.68 -39.79 -19.25
C MET A 136 -20.47 -39.05 -18.16
N PHE A 137 -21.73 -39.39 -17.90
CA PHE A 137 -22.51 -38.81 -16.80
C PHE A 137 -22.36 -39.57 -15.48
N LEU A 138 -21.86 -40.82 -15.48
CA LEU A 138 -21.97 -41.77 -14.36
C LEU A 138 -20.67 -42.53 -14.01
N GLU A 139 -19.50 -42.19 -14.57
CA GLU A 139 -18.23 -42.82 -14.15
C GLU A 139 -18.00 -42.67 -12.64
N LYS A 140 -18.00 -43.82 -11.96
CA LYS A 140 -18.11 -44.01 -10.51
C LYS A 140 -16.96 -43.43 -9.67
N ASP A 141 -15.86 -43.04 -10.33
CA ASP A 141 -14.59 -42.68 -9.68
C ASP A 141 -14.22 -41.19 -9.80
N ASP A 142 -15.03 -40.38 -10.49
CA ASP A 142 -14.71 -38.98 -10.77
C ASP A 142 -15.56 -38.02 -9.91
N GLY A 143 -15.24 -37.96 -8.61
CA GLY A 143 -15.91 -37.14 -7.58
C GLY A 143 -15.89 -35.61 -7.78
N LEU A 144 -15.57 -35.15 -8.99
CA LEU A 144 -15.53 -33.75 -9.42
C LEU A 144 -16.51 -33.43 -10.56
N ARG A 145 -17.21 -34.42 -11.13
CA ARG A 145 -18.45 -34.18 -11.90
C ARG A 145 -19.62 -34.18 -10.94
N SER A 146 -19.60 -33.24 -10.01
CA SER A 146 -20.81 -32.90 -9.29
C SER A 146 -21.87 -32.47 -10.30
N VAL A 147 -23.11 -32.79 -9.96
CA VAL A 147 -24.33 -32.51 -10.72
C VAL A 147 -24.41 -31.05 -11.25
N THR A 148 -23.58 -30.13 -10.74
CA THR A 148 -23.39 -28.74 -11.16
C THR A 148 -22.82 -28.51 -12.57
N LEU A 149 -21.96 -29.38 -13.12
CA LEU A 149 -21.52 -29.26 -14.52
C LEU A 149 -22.65 -29.59 -15.51
N VAL A 150 -23.54 -30.48 -15.09
CA VAL A 150 -24.77 -30.84 -15.77
C VAL A 150 -25.80 -29.72 -15.56
N ALA A 151 -25.93 -29.17 -14.35
CA ALA A 151 -26.98 -28.26 -13.94
C ALA A 151 -26.54 -26.80 -13.74
N ARG A 152 -25.90 -26.17 -14.74
CA ARG A 152 -25.81 -24.69 -14.75
C ARG A 152 -27.21 -24.06 -14.72
N ASP A 153 -28.19 -24.73 -15.31
CA ASP A 153 -29.62 -24.44 -15.17
C ASP A 153 -30.40 -25.73 -14.89
N ALA A 154 -30.66 -26.02 -13.61
CA ALA A 154 -31.57 -27.13 -13.28
C ALA A 154 -33.02 -26.91 -13.80
N ALA A 155 -33.35 -25.69 -14.25
CA ALA A 155 -34.58 -25.38 -14.98
C ALA A 155 -34.50 -25.73 -16.47
N ASN A 156 -33.29 -25.71 -17.07
CA ASN A 156 -33.05 -26.04 -18.47
C ASN A 156 -32.50 -27.44 -18.67
N LEU A 157 -32.34 -28.28 -17.63
CA LEU A 157 -31.77 -29.62 -17.81
C LEU A 157 -32.67 -30.52 -18.67
N CYS A 158 -33.98 -30.48 -18.42
CA CYS A 158 -34.96 -31.18 -19.27
C CYS A 158 -34.90 -30.66 -20.72
N THR A 159 -34.68 -29.35 -20.88
CA THR A 159 -34.53 -28.68 -22.18
C THR A 159 -33.22 -29.07 -22.88
N ALA A 160 -32.11 -29.16 -22.15
CA ALA A 160 -30.77 -29.49 -22.65
C ALA A 160 -30.64 -30.98 -22.99
N LEU A 161 -31.33 -31.84 -22.24
CA LEU A 161 -31.47 -33.26 -22.53
C LEU A 161 -32.59 -33.55 -23.55
N CYS A 162 -33.27 -32.52 -24.08
CA CYS A 162 -34.42 -32.65 -24.97
C CYS A 162 -35.55 -33.58 -24.46
N ALA A 163 -35.54 -33.95 -23.17
CA ALA A 163 -36.46 -34.90 -22.58
C ALA A 163 -37.65 -34.15 -21.99
N LYS A 164 -38.86 -34.48 -22.45
CA LYS A 164 -40.12 -33.96 -21.88
C LYS A 164 -40.90 -35.11 -21.25
N GLY A 165 -41.40 -34.91 -20.03
CA GLY A 165 -42.29 -35.87 -19.37
C GLY A 165 -41.60 -37.13 -18.87
N ALA A 166 -42.33 -38.26 -18.91
CA ALA A 166 -42.00 -39.55 -18.28
C ALA A 166 -40.62 -40.12 -18.66
N ASP A 167 -40.06 -39.71 -19.79
CA ASP A 167 -38.76 -40.14 -20.31
C ASP A 167 -37.56 -39.64 -19.48
N ALA A 168 -37.69 -38.49 -18.80
CA ALA A 168 -36.64 -37.98 -17.92
C ALA A 168 -36.69 -38.62 -16.52
N ALA A 169 -37.78 -39.30 -16.18
CA ALA A 169 -38.04 -39.84 -14.84
C ALA A 169 -36.94 -40.79 -14.37
N GLU A 170 -36.55 -41.72 -15.23
CA GLU A 170 -35.57 -42.75 -14.91
C GLU A 170 -34.15 -42.19 -14.78
N LEU A 171 -33.80 -41.18 -15.59
CA LEU A 171 -32.53 -40.45 -15.48
C LEU A 171 -32.44 -39.68 -14.17
N TRP A 172 -33.52 -38.99 -13.76
CA TRP A 172 -33.54 -38.25 -12.48
C TRP A 172 -33.44 -39.18 -11.28
N ARG A 173 -34.11 -40.33 -11.32
CA ARG A 173 -34.01 -41.36 -10.28
C ARG A 173 -32.62 -41.97 -10.21
N THR A 174 -32.03 -42.30 -11.36
CA THR A 174 -30.66 -42.82 -11.44
C THR A 174 -29.65 -41.80 -10.91
N LEU A 175 -29.79 -40.52 -11.25
CA LEU A 175 -28.95 -39.45 -10.71
C LEU A 175 -29.15 -39.23 -9.20
N ALA A 176 -30.38 -39.29 -8.70
CA ALA A 176 -30.64 -39.20 -7.26
C ALA A 176 -30.00 -40.39 -6.51
N TYR A 177 -30.10 -41.59 -7.09
CA TYR A 177 -29.50 -42.81 -6.55
C TYR A 177 -27.97 -42.78 -6.54
N THR A 178 -27.34 -42.42 -7.67
CA THR A 178 -25.88 -42.51 -7.79
C THR A 178 -25.16 -41.30 -7.21
N ALA A 179 -25.72 -40.10 -7.34
CA ALA A 179 -25.01 -38.85 -7.04
C ALA A 179 -25.50 -38.14 -5.78
N VAL A 180 -26.68 -38.47 -5.24
CA VAL A 180 -27.20 -37.85 -4.00
C VAL A 180 -27.09 -38.81 -2.83
N ASP A 181 -27.82 -39.92 -2.86
CA ASP A 181 -27.77 -40.94 -1.80
C ASP A 181 -28.38 -42.28 -2.26
N SER A 182 -27.51 -43.26 -2.50
CA SER A 182 -27.91 -44.60 -2.92
C SER A 182 -28.73 -45.37 -1.88
N ARG A 183 -28.73 -44.95 -0.60
CA ARG A 183 -29.52 -45.61 0.46
C ARG A 183 -30.94 -45.06 0.56
N ARG A 184 -31.16 -43.82 0.10
CA ARG A 184 -32.41 -43.08 0.27
C ARG A 184 -33.26 -43.05 -0.99
N TYR A 185 -32.62 -43.03 -2.15
CA TYR A 185 -33.30 -43.00 -3.44
C TYR A 185 -33.28 -44.39 -4.07
N SER A 186 -34.25 -44.73 -4.92
CA SER A 186 -34.32 -46.01 -5.62
C SER A 186 -35.00 -45.85 -6.97
N ALA A 187 -35.05 -46.92 -7.77
CA ALA A 187 -35.77 -46.92 -9.05
C ALA A 187 -37.28 -46.63 -8.91
N VAL A 188 -37.85 -46.76 -7.70
CA VAL A 188 -39.27 -46.54 -7.41
C VAL A 188 -39.54 -45.13 -6.84
N THR A 189 -38.52 -44.33 -6.57
CA THR A 189 -38.70 -43.00 -5.97
C THR A 189 -39.52 -42.08 -6.89
N PRO A 190 -40.51 -41.33 -6.36
CA PRO A 190 -41.23 -40.33 -7.14
C PRO A 190 -40.29 -39.38 -7.88
N VAL A 191 -40.60 -39.08 -9.15
CA VAL A 191 -39.73 -38.29 -10.03
C VAL A 191 -39.50 -36.89 -9.49
N ASP A 192 -40.54 -36.28 -8.94
CA ASP A 192 -40.46 -34.93 -8.37
C ASP A 192 -39.56 -34.89 -7.13
N GLU A 193 -39.58 -35.97 -6.34
CA GLU A 193 -38.69 -36.13 -5.18
C GLU A 193 -37.24 -36.35 -5.61
N ALA A 194 -36.99 -37.22 -6.59
CA ALA A 194 -35.67 -37.43 -7.17
C ALA A 194 -35.12 -36.15 -7.81
N LEU A 195 -35.94 -35.41 -8.57
CA LEU A 195 -35.58 -34.13 -9.16
C LEU A 195 -35.30 -33.06 -8.10
N ALA A 196 -36.10 -32.98 -7.04
CA ALA A 196 -35.89 -32.05 -5.94
C ALA A 196 -34.60 -32.36 -5.18
N ALA A 197 -34.31 -33.64 -4.94
CA ALA A 197 -33.08 -34.11 -4.30
C ALA A 197 -31.84 -33.77 -5.13
N VAL A 198 -31.87 -34.02 -6.44
CA VAL A 198 -30.79 -33.68 -7.37
C VAL A 198 -30.60 -32.17 -7.44
N LYS A 199 -31.69 -31.38 -7.51
CA LYS A 199 -31.64 -29.91 -7.43
C LYS A 199 -31.04 -29.40 -6.11
N ALA A 200 -31.37 -30.04 -4.98
CA ALA A 200 -30.83 -29.70 -3.68
C ALA A 200 -29.34 -30.01 -3.60
N ALA A 201 -28.91 -31.17 -4.09
CA ALA A 201 -27.50 -31.56 -4.13
C ALA A 201 -26.65 -30.62 -5.01
N VAL A 202 -27.17 -30.21 -6.17
CA VAL A 202 -26.53 -29.18 -7.04
C VAL A 202 -26.37 -27.85 -6.30
N ARG A 203 -27.37 -27.45 -5.52
CA ARG A 203 -27.32 -26.20 -4.75
C ARG A 203 -26.36 -26.29 -3.56
N ALA A 204 -26.25 -27.46 -2.94
CA ALA A 204 -25.39 -27.72 -1.79
C ALA A 204 -23.92 -27.98 -2.17
N ASP A 205 -23.61 -28.18 -3.45
CA ASP A 205 -22.26 -28.45 -3.92
C ASP A 205 -21.30 -27.28 -3.65
N SER A 206 -20.37 -27.51 -2.73
CA SER A 206 -19.35 -26.55 -2.31
C SER A 206 -18.48 -26.03 -3.46
N THR A 207 -18.31 -26.81 -4.54
CA THR A 207 -17.48 -26.42 -5.69
C THR A 207 -18.09 -25.26 -6.49
N ARG A 208 -19.40 -25.03 -6.37
CA ARG A 208 -20.11 -23.91 -7.02
C ARG A 208 -19.71 -22.54 -6.46
N GLY A 209 -19.36 -22.50 -5.18
CA GLY A 209 -18.84 -21.31 -4.51
C GLY A 209 -17.31 -21.19 -4.57
N GLN A 210 -16.59 -22.26 -4.95
CA GLN A 210 -15.13 -22.23 -4.98
C GLN A 210 -14.62 -21.26 -6.03
N ARG A 211 -13.80 -20.32 -5.57
CA ARG A 211 -13.08 -19.37 -6.41
C ARG A 211 -11.60 -19.68 -6.42
N ILE A 212 -11.02 -19.62 -7.61
CA ILE A 212 -9.60 -19.87 -7.84
C ILE A 212 -8.92 -18.62 -8.40
N THR A 213 -7.64 -18.44 -8.09
CA THR A 213 -6.86 -17.31 -8.61
C THR A 213 -6.61 -17.48 -10.12
N LYS A 214 -6.34 -16.37 -10.82
CA LYS A 214 -5.90 -16.39 -12.24
C LYS A 214 -4.76 -17.39 -12.47
N SER A 215 -3.73 -17.36 -11.62
CA SER A 215 -2.56 -18.24 -11.73
C SER A 215 -2.90 -19.71 -11.49
N ALA A 216 -3.79 -20.00 -10.54
CA ALA A 216 -4.30 -21.36 -10.33
C ALA A 216 -5.09 -21.86 -11.53
N ALA A 217 -5.98 -21.04 -12.10
CA ALA A 217 -6.76 -21.39 -13.28
C ALA A 217 -5.86 -21.73 -14.49
N MET A 218 -4.83 -20.91 -14.75
CA MET A 218 -3.86 -21.18 -15.82
C MET A 218 -3.04 -22.45 -15.57
N LYS A 219 -2.67 -22.71 -14.31
CA LYS A 219 -1.84 -23.86 -13.92
C LYS A 219 -2.62 -25.18 -13.94
N GLU A 220 -3.80 -25.23 -13.32
CA GLU A 220 -4.64 -26.42 -13.19
C GLU A 220 -5.33 -26.77 -14.51
N PHE A 221 -5.94 -25.79 -15.17
CA PHE A 221 -6.80 -26.02 -16.33
C PHE A 221 -6.12 -25.71 -17.68
N ARG A 222 -4.85 -25.27 -17.66
CA ARG A 222 -4.07 -24.93 -18.86
C ARG A 222 -4.78 -23.91 -19.76
N LEU A 223 -5.46 -22.97 -19.11
CA LEU A 223 -6.09 -21.82 -19.74
C LEU A 223 -5.06 -20.72 -19.98
N THR A 224 -5.25 -19.98 -21.07
CA THR A 224 -4.47 -18.78 -21.40
C THR A 224 -5.22 -17.54 -20.95
N ASP A 225 -4.55 -16.39 -20.95
CA ASP A 225 -5.19 -15.11 -20.64
C ASP A 225 -6.37 -14.80 -21.56
N LYS A 226 -6.32 -15.23 -22.82
CA LYS A 226 -7.42 -15.09 -23.78
C LYS A 226 -8.63 -15.94 -23.38
N ASP A 227 -8.40 -17.14 -22.89
CA ASP A 227 -9.47 -18.06 -22.45
C ASP A 227 -10.17 -17.53 -21.18
N LEU A 228 -9.43 -16.84 -20.31
CA LEU A 228 -9.95 -16.26 -19.07
C LEU A 228 -10.61 -14.88 -19.27
N ALA A 229 -10.27 -14.15 -20.34
CA ALA A 229 -10.75 -12.79 -20.57
C ALA A 229 -12.29 -12.69 -20.70
N GLY A 230 -12.94 -13.76 -21.16
CA GLY A 230 -14.40 -13.83 -21.29
C GLY A 230 -15.14 -14.38 -20.06
N LEU A 231 -14.44 -14.68 -18.96
CA LEU A 231 -15.04 -15.24 -17.75
C LEU A 231 -15.25 -14.15 -16.69
N ASN A 232 -16.37 -14.24 -15.97
CA ASN A 232 -16.64 -13.37 -14.84
C ASN A 232 -15.63 -13.63 -13.71
N TYR A 233 -15.11 -12.55 -13.13
CA TYR A 233 -14.18 -12.62 -12.01
C TYR A 233 -14.54 -11.60 -10.94
N THR A 234 -14.01 -11.85 -9.75
CA THR A 234 -14.04 -10.92 -8.63
C THR A 234 -12.61 -10.58 -8.23
N THR A 235 -12.40 -9.39 -7.69
CA THR A 235 -11.07 -8.95 -7.24
C THR A 235 -10.98 -9.03 -5.73
N ARG A 236 -9.88 -9.59 -5.23
CA ARG A 236 -9.52 -9.58 -3.81
C ARG A 236 -8.18 -8.87 -3.65
N ARG A 237 -8.00 -8.11 -2.57
CA ARG A 237 -6.68 -7.56 -2.22
C ARG A 237 -5.67 -8.70 -2.10
N ASN A 238 -4.46 -8.51 -2.65
CA ASN A 238 -3.43 -9.52 -2.58
C ASN A 238 -2.98 -9.70 -1.12
N PRO A 239 -3.12 -10.91 -0.52
CA PRO A 239 -2.83 -11.12 0.90
C PRO A 239 -1.34 -11.06 1.23
N ILE A 240 -0.46 -11.23 0.25
CA ILE A 240 1.00 -11.25 0.46
C ILE A 240 1.60 -9.86 0.20
N PHE A 241 1.10 -9.16 -0.83
CA PHE A 241 1.65 -7.88 -1.25
C PHE A 241 0.55 -6.82 -1.33
N TRP A 242 0.36 -6.07 -0.24
CA TRP A 242 -0.72 -5.10 -0.08
C TRP A 242 -0.71 -3.95 -1.09
N ASN A 243 0.46 -3.67 -1.70
CA ASN A 243 0.69 -2.70 -2.77
C ASN A 243 0.61 -3.27 -4.19
N SER A 244 0.54 -4.60 -4.34
CA SER A 244 0.41 -5.22 -5.66
C SER A 244 -1.01 -5.11 -6.21
N ALA A 245 -1.14 -5.24 -7.53
CA ALA A 245 -2.44 -5.28 -8.19
C ALA A 245 -3.38 -6.33 -7.55
N PRO A 246 -4.69 -6.03 -7.38
CA PRO A 246 -5.65 -6.97 -6.82
C PRO A 246 -5.67 -8.31 -7.56
N THR A 247 -5.78 -9.40 -6.79
CA THR A 247 -5.84 -10.77 -7.33
C THR A 247 -7.22 -11.03 -7.95
N LYS A 248 -7.24 -11.41 -9.23
CA LYS A 248 -8.47 -11.86 -9.92
C LYS A 248 -8.82 -13.30 -9.52
N MET A 249 -10.06 -13.49 -9.09
CA MET A 249 -10.64 -14.73 -8.59
C MET A 249 -11.80 -15.16 -9.51
N TYR A 250 -11.65 -16.29 -10.18
CA TYR A 250 -12.64 -16.86 -11.11
C TYR A 250 -13.39 -18.01 -10.44
N THR A 251 -14.63 -18.25 -10.82
CA THR A 251 -15.37 -19.43 -10.38
C THR A 251 -14.72 -20.68 -10.97
N ARG A 252 -14.45 -21.70 -10.14
CA ARG A 252 -13.79 -22.93 -10.58
C ARG A 252 -14.54 -23.62 -11.71
N LEU A 253 -15.87 -23.64 -11.63
CA LEU A 253 -16.75 -24.22 -12.66
C LEU A 253 -16.61 -23.52 -14.02
N ASP A 254 -16.58 -22.19 -14.06
CA ASP A 254 -16.44 -21.46 -15.32
C ASP A 254 -15.08 -21.75 -15.99
N CYS A 255 -14.02 -21.87 -15.17
CA CYS A 255 -12.70 -22.30 -15.64
C CYS A 255 -12.72 -23.74 -16.19
N LEU A 256 -13.40 -24.67 -15.51
CA LEU A 256 -13.56 -26.05 -16.00
C LEU A 256 -14.29 -26.10 -17.35
N VAL A 257 -15.37 -25.34 -17.50
CA VAL A 257 -16.13 -25.26 -18.77
C VAL A 257 -15.24 -24.70 -19.89
N ALA A 258 -14.51 -23.62 -19.63
CA ALA A 258 -13.58 -23.06 -20.60
C ALA A 258 -12.48 -24.07 -20.98
N ALA A 259 -11.99 -24.85 -20.01
CA ALA A 259 -10.96 -25.86 -20.23
C ALA A 259 -11.49 -27.04 -21.06
N HIS A 260 -12.72 -27.46 -20.80
CA HIS A 260 -13.38 -28.52 -21.56
C HIS A 260 -13.65 -28.08 -23.00
N LYS A 261 -14.08 -26.82 -23.22
CA LYS A 261 -14.22 -26.25 -24.57
C LYS A 261 -12.89 -26.24 -25.32
N LYS A 262 -11.79 -25.97 -24.63
CA LYS A 262 -10.45 -25.88 -25.22
C LYS A 262 -9.81 -27.23 -25.52
N HIS A 263 -9.88 -28.17 -24.58
CA HIS A 263 -9.14 -29.44 -24.63
C HIS A 263 -10.03 -30.64 -24.98
N GLY A 264 -11.34 -30.47 -25.01
CA GLY A 264 -12.33 -31.48 -25.41
C GLY A 264 -12.69 -32.50 -24.32
N SER A 265 -11.74 -32.91 -23.46
CA SER A 265 -11.98 -33.84 -22.35
C SER A 265 -11.06 -33.62 -21.15
N LEU A 266 -11.42 -34.17 -19.99
CA LEU A 266 -10.58 -34.10 -18.79
C LEU A 266 -9.25 -34.84 -18.96
N GLN A 267 -9.28 -36.02 -19.60
CA GLN A 267 -8.07 -36.77 -19.94
C GLN A 267 -7.14 -35.94 -20.83
N ALA A 268 -7.68 -35.16 -21.76
CA ALA A 268 -6.88 -34.26 -22.59
C ALA A 268 -6.26 -33.11 -21.79
N ILE A 269 -6.97 -32.55 -20.79
CA ILE A 269 -6.42 -31.55 -19.84
C ILE A 269 -5.26 -32.14 -19.05
N GLN A 270 -5.43 -33.35 -18.50
CA GLN A 270 -4.39 -34.06 -17.74
C GLN A 270 -3.18 -34.39 -18.64
N ALA A 271 -3.40 -34.87 -19.86
CA ALA A 271 -2.35 -35.14 -20.84
C ALA A 271 -1.60 -33.86 -21.25
N ALA A 272 -2.29 -32.72 -21.40
CA ALA A 272 -1.67 -31.42 -21.62
C ALA A 272 -0.82 -30.98 -20.41
N ALA A 273 -1.31 -31.21 -19.19
CA ALA A 273 -0.55 -30.93 -17.96
C ALA A 273 0.71 -31.80 -17.86
N ALA A 274 0.61 -33.10 -18.15
CA ALA A 274 1.74 -34.03 -18.15
C ALA A 274 2.80 -33.64 -19.20
N ARG A 275 2.38 -33.30 -20.43
CA ARG A 275 3.28 -32.80 -21.47
C ARG A 275 4.00 -31.52 -21.05
N SER A 276 3.30 -30.56 -20.45
CA SER A 276 3.93 -29.32 -19.97
C SER A 276 4.96 -29.57 -18.86
N ARG A 277 4.67 -30.49 -17.93
CA ARG A 277 5.61 -30.90 -16.88
C ARG A 277 6.85 -31.54 -17.50
N ALA A 278 6.67 -32.52 -18.39
CA ALA A 278 7.79 -33.15 -19.09
C ALA A 278 8.66 -32.13 -19.86
N THR A 279 8.07 -31.11 -20.50
CA THR A 279 8.85 -30.04 -21.15
C THR A 279 9.57 -29.13 -20.14
N ALA A 280 8.96 -28.85 -19.00
CA ALA A 280 9.58 -28.06 -17.93
C ALA A 280 10.74 -28.82 -17.27
N ASP A 281 10.56 -30.12 -17.03
CA ASP A 281 11.59 -31.00 -16.47
C ASP A 281 12.77 -31.15 -17.42
N LYS A 282 12.51 -31.32 -18.74
CA LYS A 282 13.56 -31.29 -19.76
C LYS A 282 14.33 -29.96 -19.76
N ARG A 283 13.63 -28.82 -19.69
CA ARG A 283 14.27 -27.49 -19.59
C ARG A 283 15.11 -27.35 -18.31
N LYS A 284 14.60 -27.83 -17.18
CA LYS A 284 15.31 -27.81 -15.90
C LYS A 284 16.57 -28.67 -15.95
N ALA A 285 16.50 -29.86 -16.55
CA ALA A 285 17.65 -30.73 -16.77
C ALA A 285 18.71 -30.07 -17.68
N THR A 286 18.30 -29.43 -18.78
CA THR A 286 19.24 -28.70 -19.65
C THR A 286 19.87 -27.49 -18.97
N LEU A 287 19.13 -26.79 -18.10
CA LEU A 287 19.65 -25.66 -17.34
C LEU A 287 20.66 -26.13 -16.29
N ALA A 288 20.36 -27.20 -15.55
CA ALA A 288 21.26 -27.76 -14.53
C ALA A 288 22.61 -28.18 -15.11
N GLY A 289 22.62 -28.88 -16.26
CA GLY A 289 23.88 -29.26 -16.94
C GLY A 289 24.69 -28.05 -17.41
N GLY A 290 24.04 -26.95 -17.80
CA GLY A 290 24.74 -25.71 -18.14
C GLY A 290 25.24 -24.92 -16.93
N GLU A 291 24.62 -25.07 -15.75
CA GLU A 291 25.05 -24.39 -14.52
C GLU A 291 26.35 -24.98 -13.96
N GLU A 292 26.56 -26.30 -14.06
CA GLU A 292 27.79 -26.97 -13.59
C GLU A 292 29.00 -26.56 -14.46
N ALA A 293 28.88 -26.64 -15.79
CA ALA A 293 29.94 -26.19 -16.70
C ALA A 293 30.30 -24.71 -16.49
N ARG A 294 29.30 -23.83 -16.31
CA ARG A 294 29.53 -22.41 -15.98
C ARG A 294 30.11 -22.20 -14.59
N ARG A 295 29.85 -23.10 -13.63
CA ARG A 295 30.47 -23.04 -12.30
C ARG A 295 31.96 -23.35 -12.41
N GLU A 296 32.33 -24.42 -13.10
CA GLU A 296 33.74 -24.77 -13.34
C GLU A 296 34.48 -23.66 -14.11
N GLU A 297 33.86 -23.09 -15.15
CA GLU A 297 34.42 -21.96 -15.90
C GLU A 297 34.64 -20.72 -15.00
N MET A 298 33.68 -20.43 -14.11
CA MET A 298 33.78 -19.32 -13.15
C MET A 298 34.86 -19.58 -12.10
N GLU A 299 34.98 -20.82 -11.62
CA GLU A 299 36.01 -21.22 -10.64
C GLU A 299 37.41 -21.07 -11.24
N ALA A 300 37.64 -21.61 -12.44
CA ALA A 300 38.90 -21.45 -13.16
C ALA A 300 39.24 -19.97 -13.45
N ALA A 301 38.24 -19.14 -13.81
CA ALA A 301 38.46 -17.72 -14.06
C ALA A 301 38.81 -16.95 -12.77
N LEU A 302 38.21 -17.28 -11.63
CA LEU A 302 38.55 -16.69 -10.34
C LEU A 302 39.96 -17.10 -9.90
N GLU A 303 40.32 -18.37 -10.05
CA GLU A 303 41.66 -18.87 -9.73
C GLU A 303 42.73 -18.23 -10.62
N ALA A 304 42.49 -18.13 -11.93
CA ALA A 304 43.39 -17.44 -12.86
C ALA A 304 43.57 -15.95 -12.52
N ALA A 305 42.57 -15.31 -11.93
CA ALA A 305 42.65 -13.92 -11.45
C ALA A 305 43.32 -13.79 -10.06
N GLY A 306 43.64 -14.91 -9.38
CA GLY A 306 44.19 -14.93 -8.02
C GLY A 306 43.14 -14.68 -6.93
N LEU A 307 41.86 -14.89 -7.22
CA LEU A 307 40.73 -14.61 -6.33
C LEU A 307 40.24 -15.87 -5.61
N SER A 308 39.88 -15.74 -4.33
CA SER A 308 39.30 -16.86 -3.58
C SER A 308 37.90 -17.21 -4.08
N VAL A 309 37.74 -18.42 -4.63
CA VAL A 309 36.46 -18.97 -5.09
C VAL A 309 35.39 -18.87 -4.01
N ARG A 310 35.70 -19.32 -2.78
CA ARG A 310 34.74 -19.37 -1.66
C ARG A 310 34.15 -17.99 -1.32
N LYS A 311 34.92 -16.92 -1.48
CA LYS A 311 34.50 -15.54 -1.18
C LYS A 311 33.60 -14.97 -2.29
N TYR A 312 33.95 -15.17 -3.55
CA TYR A 312 33.30 -14.50 -4.69
C TYR A 312 32.19 -15.29 -5.37
N GLN A 313 32.15 -16.63 -5.23
CA GLN A 313 31.11 -17.48 -5.81
C GLN A 313 29.69 -17.11 -5.35
N ARG A 314 29.55 -16.56 -4.14
CA ARG A 314 28.24 -16.17 -3.57
C ARG A 314 27.79 -14.76 -3.98
N LYS A 315 28.64 -13.96 -4.62
CA LYS A 315 28.34 -12.57 -5.03
C LYS A 315 27.40 -12.55 -6.24
N LYS A 316 26.62 -11.48 -6.36
CA LYS A 316 25.55 -11.34 -7.36
C LYS A 316 26.05 -11.51 -8.82
N PRO A 317 27.19 -10.93 -9.24
CA PRO A 317 27.70 -11.11 -10.61
C PRO A 317 28.06 -12.57 -10.93
N ALA A 318 28.77 -13.25 -10.03
CA ALA A 318 29.11 -14.68 -10.19
C ALA A 318 27.86 -15.56 -10.24
N LYS A 319 26.88 -15.32 -9.36
CA LYS A 319 25.59 -16.04 -9.38
C LYS A 319 24.79 -15.78 -10.67
N ALA A 320 24.83 -14.56 -11.20
CA ALA A 320 24.15 -14.21 -12.43
C ALA A 320 24.78 -14.92 -13.63
N PHE A 321 26.11 -14.99 -13.71
CA PHE A 321 26.80 -15.79 -14.71
C PHE A 321 26.46 -17.28 -14.59
N VAL A 322 26.61 -17.88 -13.41
CA VAL A 322 26.33 -19.32 -13.20
C VAL A 322 24.88 -19.68 -13.55
N LYS A 323 23.90 -18.93 -13.05
CA LYS A 323 22.47 -19.24 -13.24
C LYS A 323 21.90 -18.83 -14.59
N ARG A 324 22.38 -17.73 -15.18
CA ARG A 324 21.76 -17.10 -16.36
C ARG A 324 22.69 -16.97 -17.55
N GLY A 325 23.98 -17.28 -17.43
CA GLY A 325 24.97 -17.09 -18.48
C GLY A 325 25.19 -15.62 -18.85
N MET A 326 24.97 -14.69 -17.91
CA MET A 326 25.16 -13.26 -18.16
C MET A 326 26.63 -12.88 -18.08
N GLY A 327 27.21 -12.44 -19.21
CA GLY A 327 28.62 -12.05 -19.32
C GLY A 327 29.55 -13.25 -19.55
N THR A 328 30.86 -13.01 -19.45
CA THR A 328 31.90 -14.06 -19.50
C THR A 328 32.50 -14.28 -18.11
N ALA A 329 32.93 -15.50 -17.80
CA ALA A 329 33.59 -15.81 -16.52
C ALA A 329 34.81 -14.90 -16.28
N ALA A 330 35.62 -14.69 -17.33
CA ALA A 330 36.76 -13.79 -17.32
C ALA A 330 36.37 -12.34 -17.04
N GLY A 331 35.27 -11.84 -17.64
CA GLY A 331 34.79 -10.48 -17.39
C GLY A 331 34.33 -10.28 -15.94
N VAL A 332 33.66 -11.27 -15.35
CA VAL A 332 33.25 -11.21 -13.93
C VAL A 332 34.47 -11.27 -13.00
N ALA A 333 35.43 -12.15 -13.27
CA ALA A 333 36.66 -12.25 -12.48
C ALA A 333 37.51 -10.97 -12.59
N ALA A 334 37.63 -10.40 -13.78
CA ALA A 334 38.32 -9.12 -14.01
C ALA A 334 37.64 -7.96 -13.25
N ALA A 335 36.30 -7.92 -13.22
CA ALA A 335 35.57 -6.92 -12.45
C ALA A 335 35.84 -7.02 -10.94
N PHE A 336 35.88 -8.24 -10.37
CA PHE A 336 36.24 -8.43 -8.96
C PHE A 336 37.71 -8.07 -8.67
N LYS A 337 38.63 -8.39 -9.58
CA LYS A 337 40.04 -8.01 -9.42
C LYS A 337 40.17 -6.48 -9.41
N LYS A 338 39.52 -5.81 -10.35
CA LYS A 338 39.43 -4.35 -10.40
C LYS A 338 38.84 -3.77 -9.09
N GLU A 339 37.79 -4.37 -8.54
CA GLU A 339 37.20 -3.93 -7.26
C GLU A 339 38.21 -4.01 -6.09
N ILE A 340 39.05 -5.06 -6.05
CA ILE A 340 40.11 -5.19 -5.03
C ILE A 340 41.20 -4.14 -5.26
N ASP A 341 41.65 -3.95 -6.49
CA ASP A 341 42.67 -2.97 -6.83
C ASP A 341 42.18 -1.54 -6.52
N ASP A 342 40.93 -1.23 -6.86
CA ASP A 342 40.25 0.02 -6.53
C ASP A 342 40.08 0.20 -5.01
N ALA A 343 39.80 -0.88 -4.27
CA ALA A 343 39.74 -0.86 -2.80
C ALA A 343 41.11 -0.62 -2.16
N ALA A 344 42.18 -1.23 -2.68
CA ALA A 344 43.54 -1.01 -2.22
C ALA A 344 44.01 0.43 -2.53
N ALA A 345 43.69 0.95 -3.73
CA ALA A 345 43.97 2.34 -4.10
C ALA A 345 43.17 3.33 -3.22
N ARG A 346 41.91 3.02 -2.90
CA ARG A 346 41.10 3.77 -1.92
C ARG A 346 41.76 3.78 -0.54
N ALA A 347 42.17 2.63 -0.03
CA ALA A 347 42.81 2.51 1.29
C ALA A 347 44.13 3.31 1.37
N LYS A 348 44.97 3.25 0.32
CA LYS A 348 46.20 4.06 0.23
C LYS A 348 45.90 5.55 0.29
N ARG A 349 44.93 6.03 -0.52
CA ARG A 349 44.50 7.43 -0.52
C ARG A 349 43.92 7.86 0.83
N GLN A 350 43.15 6.99 1.48
CA GLN A 350 42.61 7.24 2.80
C GLN A 350 43.73 7.41 3.85
N GLN A 351 44.73 6.53 3.86
CA GLN A 351 45.88 6.65 4.75
C GLN A 351 46.68 7.93 4.49
N GLU A 352 46.94 8.26 3.22
CA GLU A 352 47.64 9.49 2.84
C GLU A 352 46.88 10.74 3.29
N LEU A 353 45.57 10.77 3.03
CA LEU A 353 44.69 11.89 3.37
C LEU A 353 44.56 12.05 4.89
N LEU A 354 44.43 10.96 5.65
CA LEU A 354 44.44 10.99 7.11
C LEU A 354 45.77 11.52 7.67
N ARG A 355 46.90 11.03 7.14
CA ARG A 355 48.23 11.50 7.54
C ARG A 355 48.39 13.00 7.29
N ARG A 356 48.05 13.47 6.08
CA ARG A 356 48.14 14.90 5.72
C ARG A 356 47.19 15.78 6.53
N ALA A 357 45.96 15.32 6.78
CA ALA A 357 45.02 16.05 7.62
C ALA A 357 45.53 16.18 9.06
N GLN A 358 46.15 15.13 9.61
CA GLN A 358 46.76 15.16 10.94
C GLN A 358 47.98 16.10 11.00
N GLU A 359 48.87 16.07 10.01
CA GLU A 359 50.04 16.96 9.91
C GLU A 359 49.63 18.45 9.87
N GLU A 360 48.48 18.76 9.27
CA GLU A 360 47.98 20.13 9.07
C GLU A 360 46.93 20.56 10.12
N GLY A 361 46.62 19.68 11.09
CA GLY A 361 45.60 19.94 12.12
C GLY A 361 44.22 20.24 11.53
N LEU A 362 43.84 19.53 10.46
CA LEU A 362 42.56 19.65 9.77
C LEU A 362 41.60 18.54 10.21
N SER A 363 40.33 18.87 10.39
CA SER A 363 39.26 17.88 10.51
C SER A 363 38.78 17.48 9.12
N LEU A 364 38.49 16.19 8.94
CA LEU A 364 37.98 15.67 7.67
C LEU A 364 36.46 15.70 7.67
N PRO A 365 35.83 16.46 6.75
CA PRO A 365 34.40 16.36 6.55
C PRO A 365 34.09 15.03 5.87
N TRP A 366 33.19 14.23 6.43
CA TRP A 366 32.73 12.96 5.87
C TRP A 366 31.68 13.19 4.78
N ASP A 367 31.97 14.08 3.82
CA ASP A 367 31.03 14.49 2.79
C ASP A 367 31.24 13.77 1.44
N SER A 368 30.41 14.08 0.45
CA SER A 368 30.50 13.48 -0.89
C SER A 368 31.83 13.76 -1.60
N THR A 369 32.47 14.91 -1.32
CA THR A 369 33.74 15.28 -1.95
C THR A 369 34.88 14.44 -1.39
N TYR A 370 34.88 14.19 -0.08
CA TYR A 370 35.77 13.22 0.57
C TYR A 370 35.68 11.84 -0.09
N PHE A 371 34.47 11.29 -0.23
CA PHE A 371 34.29 9.97 -0.85
C PHE A 371 34.66 9.95 -2.33
N ALA A 372 34.44 11.04 -3.07
CA ALA A 372 34.85 11.16 -4.47
C ALA A 372 36.37 11.19 -4.66
N VAL A 373 37.10 11.88 -3.76
CA VAL A 373 38.57 11.86 -3.72
C VAL A 373 39.09 10.47 -3.37
N LEU A 374 38.50 9.80 -2.37
CA LEU A 374 38.83 8.42 -2.03
C LEU A 374 38.61 7.49 -3.22
N ALA A 375 37.47 7.59 -3.90
CA ALA A 375 37.17 6.78 -5.08
C ALA A 375 38.07 7.11 -6.28
N GLY A 376 38.54 8.36 -6.41
CA GLY A 376 39.30 8.86 -7.58
C GLY A 376 38.44 9.39 -8.69
N THR A 377 37.17 9.65 -8.40
CA THR A 377 36.21 10.13 -9.37
C THR A 377 36.14 11.66 -9.38
N SER A 378 36.67 12.35 -8.37
CA SER A 378 36.65 13.81 -8.29
C SER A 378 37.59 14.52 -9.28
N GLY A 379 38.58 13.82 -9.84
CA GLY A 379 39.67 14.42 -10.62
C GLY A 379 40.64 15.29 -9.79
N GLN A 380 40.37 15.47 -8.50
CA GLN A 380 41.22 16.21 -7.57
C GLN A 380 42.27 15.31 -6.95
N SER A 381 43.51 15.79 -6.83
CA SER A 381 44.54 15.10 -6.04
C SER A 381 44.26 15.25 -4.54
N VAL A 382 44.84 14.35 -3.73
CA VAL A 382 44.78 14.46 -2.26
C VAL A 382 45.33 15.81 -1.79
N GLU A 383 46.36 16.33 -2.45
CA GLU A 383 46.96 17.63 -2.14
C GLU A 383 46.02 18.81 -2.43
N GLN A 384 45.33 18.80 -3.58
CA GLN A 384 44.33 19.81 -3.91
C GLN A 384 43.16 19.80 -2.92
N TYR A 385 42.72 18.62 -2.50
CA TYR A 385 41.67 18.47 -1.50
C TYR A 385 42.11 19.02 -0.13
N VAL A 386 43.31 18.66 0.33
CA VAL A 386 43.87 19.19 1.59
C VAL A 386 44.05 20.71 1.52
N ALA A 387 44.50 21.26 0.40
CA ALA A 387 44.57 22.71 0.20
C ALA A 387 43.19 23.39 0.28
N GLY A 388 42.15 22.75 -0.29
CA GLY A 388 40.76 23.18 -0.14
C GLY A 388 40.29 23.18 1.31
N LEU A 389 40.62 22.14 2.08
CA LEU A 389 40.31 22.06 3.52
C LEU A 389 41.02 23.14 4.33
N LYS A 390 42.29 23.45 4.02
CA LYS A 390 43.01 24.56 4.64
C LYS A 390 42.33 25.90 4.37
N ALA A 391 41.98 26.17 3.11
CA ALA A 391 41.28 27.39 2.72
C ALA A 391 39.91 27.49 3.43
N ALA A 392 39.19 26.37 3.56
CA ALA A 392 37.93 26.32 4.29
C ALA A 392 38.11 26.59 5.80
N LYS A 393 39.13 26.02 6.43
CA LYS A 393 39.47 26.30 7.84
C LYS A 393 39.82 27.76 8.06
N GLN A 394 40.67 28.35 7.20
CA GLN A 394 41.00 29.78 7.26
C GLN A 394 39.76 30.66 7.07
N ALA A 395 38.86 30.30 6.15
CA ALA A 395 37.60 31.00 5.96
C ALA A 395 36.69 30.88 7.19
N GLN A 396 36.67 29.73 7.87
CA GLN A 396 35.91 29.53 9.11
C GLN A 396 36.50 30.35 10.26
N GLU A 397 37.82 30.37 10.42
CA GLU A 397 38.50 31.21 11.41
C GLU A 397 38.24 32.70 11.17
N ALA A 398 38.29 33.16 9.90
CA ALA A 398 37.94 34.52 9.53
C ALA A 398 36.46 34.84 9.83
N ARG A 399 35.53 33.90 9.61
CA ARG A 399 34.12 34.05 9.99
C ARG A 399 33.96 34.17 11.49
N ALA A 400 34.59 33.29 12.27
CA ALA A 400 34.53 33.32 13.73
C ALA A 400 35.13 34.62 14.31
N GLN A 401 36.23 35.12 13.73
CA GLN A 401 36.80 36.41 14.09
C GLN A 401 35.84 37.57 13.79
N ARG A 402 35.21 37.57 12.60
CA ARG A 402 34.21 38.59 12.25
C ARG A 402 32.99 38.54 13.16
N GLU A 403 32.48 37.34 13.46
CA GLU A 403 31.37 37.11 14.38
C GLU A 403 31.70 37.60 15.79
N ALA A 404 32.87 37.26 16.33
CA ALA A 404 33.33 37.76 17.62
C ALA A 404 33.46 39.30 17.62
N SER A 405 34.02 39.88 16.55
CA SER A 405 34.18 41.33 16.40
C SER A 405 32.83 42.06 16.38
N ILE A 406 31.91 41.66 15.49
CA ILE A 406 30.59 42.31 15.38
C ILE A 406 29.73 42.08 16.62
N THR A 407 29.79 40.90 17.24
CA THR A 407 29.04 40.62 18.48
C THR A 407 29.54 41.52 19.61
N ALA A 408 30.87 41.66 19.77
CA ALA A 408 31.44 42.56 20.76
C ALA A 408 31.14 44.03 20.45
N ALA A 409 31.05 44.43 19.18
CA ALA A 409 30.66 45.78 18.79
C ALA A 409 29.17 46.06 19.08
N LEU A 410 28.27 45.15 18.71
CA LEU A 410 26.84 45.24 19.02
C LEU A 410 26.59 45.27 20.53
N GLN A 411 27.31 44.45 21.31
CA GLN A 411 27.19 44.44 22.77
C GLN A 411 27.64 45.77 23.40
N ARG A 412 28.73 46.39 22.90
CA ARG A 412 29.18 47.70 23.36
C ARG A 412 28.17 48.83 23.12
N GLU A 413 27.36 48.72 22.06
CA GLU A 413 26.33 49.71 21.71
C GLU A 413 24.94 49.38 22.25
N GLY A 414 24.78 48.29 23.01
CA GLY A 414 23.47 47.86 23.51
C GLY A 414 22.55 47.27 22.43
N LEU A 415 23.10 46.88 21.28
CA LEU A 415 22.39 46.36 20.10
C LEU A 415 22.45 44.82 20.02
N SER A 416 22.61 44.12 21.14
CA SER A 416 22.76 42.65 21.17
C SER A 416 21.56 41.90 20.59
N GLY A 417 20.37 42.52 20.53
CA GLY A 417 19.18 41.97 19.87
C GLY A 417 19.29 41.85 18.35
N PHE A 418 20.28 42.49 17.73
CA PHE A 418 20.46 42.53 16.26
C PHE A 418 21.50 41.55 15.73
N ASN A 419 22.01 40.61 16.54
CA ASN A 419 23.00 39.61 16.10
C ASN A 419 22.55 38.80 14.87
N TYR A 420 21.25 38.66 14.66
CA TYR A 420 20.66 37.94 13.54
C TYR A 420 20.11 38.85 12.44
N ALA A 421 20.40 40.15 12.48
CA ALA A 421 20.00 41.06 11.41
C ALA A 421 20.63 40.61 10.07
N PRO A 422 19.93 40.73 8.93
CA PRO A 422 20.44 40.29 7.64
C PRO A 422 21.82 40.85 7.30
N GLY A 423 22.07 42.13 7.61
CA GLY A 423 23.37 42.77 7.38
C GLY A 423 24.50 42.20 8.25
N VAL A 424 24.21 41.81 9.50
CA VAL A 424 25.19 41.14 10.38
C VAL A 424 25.55 39.77 9.86
N SER A 425 24.54 38.98 9.48
CA SER A 425 24.74 37.64 8.91
C SER A 425 25.54 37.69 7.60
N GLU A 426 25.28 38.69 6.75
CA GLU A 426 26.03 38.90 5.52
C GLU A 426 27.49 39.26 5.80
N TYR A 427 27.75 40.21 6.71
CA TYR A 427 29.10 40.58 7.13
C TYR A 427 29.89 39.39 7.70
N ILE A 428 29.28 38.58 8.58
CA ILE A 428 29.93 37.38 9.12
C ILE A 428 30.36 36.45 7.98
N ARG A 429 29.46 36.21 7.01
CA ARG A 429 29.68 35.26 5.92
C ARG A 429 30.72 35.74 4.89
N THR A 430 30.60 36.97 4.40
CA THR A 430 31.37 37.50 3.26
C THR A 430 32.41 38.54 3.66
N GLY A 431 32.18 39.29 4.74
CA GLY A 431 32.97 40.46 5.13
C GLY A 431 32.52 41.77 4.47
N THR A 432 31.44 41.76 3.70
CA THR A 432 30.83 42.94 3.08
C THR A 432 29.33 42.94 3.38
N PRO A 433 28.72 44.06 3.79
CA PRO A 433 29.28 45.41 3.96
C PRO A 433 30.27 45.52 5.14
N SER A 434 30.95 46.67 5.31
CA SER A 434 31.93 46.84 6.41
C SER A 434 31.26 46.83 7.78
N GLU A 435 32.02 46.48 8.83
CA GLU A 435 31.51 46.44 10.22
C GLU A 435 30.80 47.75 10.62
N ALA A 436 31.39 48.90 10.26
CA ALA A 436 30.82 50.21 10.53
C ALA A 436 29.48 50.46 9.80
N GLN A 437 29.33 49.96 8.56
CA GLN A 437 28.07 50.07 7.81
C GLN A 437 26.98 49.20 8.43
N VAL A 438 27.33 47.99 8.89
CA VAL A 438 26.40 47.10 9.60
C VAL A 438 25.93 47.73 10.89
N LEU A 439 26.84 48.26 11.72
CA LEU A 439 26.48 48.92 12.97
C LEU A 439 25.59 50.15 12.74
N ALA A 440 25.89 50.97 11.72
CA ALA A 440 25.05 52.11 11.36
C ALA A 440 23.62 51.69 10.97
N ALA A 441 23.49 50.62 10.16
CA ALA A 441 22.18 50.07 9.81
C ALA A 441 21.43 49.52 11.05
N CYS A 442 22.12 48.83 11.96
CA CYS A 442 21.53 48.34 13.20
C CYS A 442 21.06 49.48 14.12
N ARG A 443 21.82 50.58 14.23
CA ARG A 443 21.40 51.77 14.99
C ARG A 443 20.14 52.38 14.42
N GLN A 444 20.11 52.60 13.09
CA GLN A 444 18.92 53.12 12.41
C GLN A 444 17.72 52.22 12.66
N GLN A 445 17.88 50.89 12.51
CA GLN A 445 16.80 49.94 12.76
C GLN A 445 16.34 49.94 14.23
N HIS A 446 17.26 50.12 15.18
CA HIS A 446 16.93 50.22 16.60
C HIS A 446 16.16 51.51 16.92
N GLU A 447 16.55 52.65 16.36
CA GLU A 447 15.80 53.92 16.47
C GLU A 447 14.40 53.80 15.86
N GLU A 448 14.28 53.18 14.69
CA GLU A 448 12.99 52.89 14.04
C GLU A 448 12.12 51.96 14.91
N GLN A 449 12.70 50.92 15.52
CA GLN A 449 11.99 50.02 16.43
C GLN A 449 11.55 50.72 17.72
N GLN A 450 12.38 51.58 18.31
CA GLN A 450 12.01 52.35 19.49
C GLN A 450 10.88 53.33 19.18
N ALA A 451 10.95 54.04 18.05
CA ALA A 451 9.89 54.93 17.60
C ALA A 451 8.58 54.16 17.32
N ALA A 452 8.67 52.98 16.68
CA ALA A 452 7.51 52.12 16.44
C ALA A 452 6.90 51.57 17.75
N GLN A 453 7.72 51.20 18.73
CA GLN A 453 7.26 50.75 20.04
C GLN A 453 6.56 51.88 20.81
N GLN A 454 7.11 53.09 20.81
CA GLN A 454 6.48 54.26 21.43
C GLN A 454 5.13 54.56 20.77
N ALA A 455 5.08 54.58 19.44
CA ALA A 455 3.83 54.75 18.69
C ALA A 455 2.81 53.64 19.01
N ALA A 456 3.26 52.37 19.13
CA ALA A 456 2.39 51.26 19.50
C ALA A 456 1.83 51.38 20.91
N VAL A 457 2.63 51.84 21.89
CA VAL A 457 2.18 52.12 23.27
C VAL A 457 1.14 53.23 23.27
N GLU A 458 1.37 54.34 22.55
CA GLU A 458 0.40 55.43 22.44
C GLU A 458 -0.91 54.95 21.80
N ARG A 459 -0.85 54.20 20.69
CA ARG A 459 -2.04 53.62 20.04
C ARG A 459 -2.77 52.64 20.96
N THR A 460 -2.03 51.84 21.72
CA THR A 460 -2.59 50.93 22.73
C THR A 460 -3.34 51.70 23.80
N GLN A 461 -2.78 52.80 24.32
CA GLN A 461 -3.43 53.65 25.30
C GLN A 461 -4.70 54.29 24.73
N ARG A 462 -4.66 54.80 23.49
CA ARG A 462 -5.83 55.39 22.82
C ARG A 462 -6.97 54.39 22.64
N ILE A 463 -6.70 53.21 22.08
CA ILE A 463 -7.75 52.20 21.88
C ILE A 463 -8.29 51.67 23.21
N THR A 464 -7.44 51.55 24.24
CA THR A 464 -7.87 51.12 25.59
C THR A 464 -8.79 52.18 26.22
N ALA A 465 -8.43 53.47 26.13
CA ALA A 465 -9.27 54.56 26.63
C ALA A 465 -10.62 54.61 25.89
N TRP A 466 -10.61 54.41 24.57
CA TRP A 466 -11.84 54.36 23.78
C TRP A 466 -12.72 53.15 24.12
N LEU A 467 -12.14 51.95 24.32
CA LEU A 467 -12.89 50.76 24.74
C LEU A 467 -13.56 50.99 26.11
N ALA A 468 -12.86 51.61 27.05
CA ALA A 468 -13.40 51.97 28.36
C ALA A 468 -14.55 52.98 28.25
N GLU A 469 -14.43 54.00 27.39
CA GLU A 469 -15.49 54.99 27.11
C GLU A 469 -16.76 54.32 26.55
N GLN A 470 -16.59 53.36 25.63
CA GLN A 470 -17.69 52.59 25.04
C GLN A 470 -18.23 51.47 25.93
N GLN A 471 -17.72 51.33 27.17
CA GLN A 471 -18.04 50.24 28.10
C GLN A 471 -17.84 48.84 27.47
N MET A 472 -16.88 48.73 26.55
CA MET A 472 -16.51 47.45 25.94
C MET A 472 -15.50 46.73 26.84
N PRO A 473 -15.50 45.39 26.85
CA PRO A 473 -14.49 44.61 27.55
C PRO A 473 -13.06 44.92 27.06
N ASP A 474 -12.11 45.10 27.98
CA ASP A 474 -10.69 45.36 27.66
C ASP A 474 -10.06 44.28 26.77
N ASN A 475 -10.57 43.04 26.84
CA ASN A 475 -10.07 41.93 26.03
C ASN A 475 -10.36 42.08 24.52
N TYR A 476 -11.22 43.01 24.11
CA TYR A 476 -11.46 43.33 22.69
C TYR A 476 -10.18 43.79 22.00
N ARG A 477 -9.24 44.37 22.76
CA ARG A 477 -7.89 44.68 22.26
C ARG A 477 -7.18 43.48 21.66
N TYR A 478 -7.41 42.29 22.20
CA TYR A 478 -6.72 41.06 21.81
C TYR A 478 -7.57 40.15 20.91
N ILE A 479 -8.89 40.23 21.01
CA ILE A 479 -9.80 39.37 20.24
C ILE A 479 -10.01 39.93 18.82
N VAL A 480 -10.08 41.25 18.68
CA VAL A 480 -10.33 41.91 17.40
C VAL A 480 -9.01 42.13 16.66
N ARG A 481 -8.69 41.26 15.70
CA ARG A 481 -7.43 41.32 14.90
C ARG A 481 -7.13 42.69 14.28
N VAL A 482 -8.15 43.48 13.95
CA VAL A 482 -7.95 44.82 13.37
C VAL A 482 -7.36 45.80 14.39
N VAL A 483 -7.59 45.59 15.70
CA VAL A 483 -6.96 46.38 16.76
C VAL A 483 -5.46 46.14 16.82
N ASP A 484 -5.01 44.89 16.68
CA ASP A 484 -3.58 44.57 16.58
C ASP A 484 -2.93 45.28 15.38
N HIS A 485 -3.61 45.26 14.23
CA HIS A 485 -3.14 45.99 13.04
C HIS A 485 -3.04 47.50 13.29
N TYR A 486 -4.00 48.09 14.02
CA TYR A 486 -3.94 49.49 14.40
C TYR A 486 -2.77 49.76 15.35
N ILE A 487 -2.55 48.95 16.39
CA ILE A 487 -1.42 49.06 17.32
C ILE A 487 -0.10 49.05 16.54
N LEU A 488 0.04 48.14 15.57
CA LEU A 488 1.19 48.04 14.68
C LEU A 488 1.28 49.13 13.61
N GLY A 489 0.24 49.96 13.44
CA GLY A 489 0.20 51.08 12.49
C GLY A 489 -0.15 50.69 11.06
N ALA A 490 -0.73 49.51 10.86
CA ALA A 490 -1.13 48.99 9.56
C ALA A 490 -2.55 49.43 9.12
N CYS A 491 -3.36 50.00 10.02
CA CYS A 491 -4.66 50.57 9.70
C CYS A 491 -4.97 51.83 10.52
N SER A 492 -6.06 52.50 10.18
CA SER A 492 -6.53 53.71 10.86
C SER A 492 -7.25 53.40 12.17
N GLU A 493 -7.28 54.37 13.09
CA GLU A 493 -8.02 54.25 14.36
C GLU A 493 -9.52 54.00 14.12
N ALA A 494 -10.11 54.68 13.13
CA ALA A 494 -11.52 54.53 12.78
C ALA A 494 -11.87 53.10 12.31
N GLU A 495 -10.98 52.44 11.56
CA GLU A 495 -11.18 51.04 11.14
C GLU A 495 -11.15 50.08 12.33
N ALA A 496 -10.25 50.29 13.29
CA ALA A 496 -10.19 49.50 14.53
C ALA A 496 -11.43 49.71 15.39
N GLN A 497 -11.87 50.96 15.58
CA GLN A 497 -13.10 51.29 16.30
C GLN A 497 -14.34 50.65 15.64
N GLN A 498 -14.46 50.75 14.31
CA GLN A 498 -15.56 50.12 13.56
C GLN A 498 -15.51 48.58 13.65
N ALA A 499 -14.32 47.97 13.68
CA ALA A 499 -14.17 46.54 13.89
C ALA A 499 -14.62 46.12 15.30
N CYS A 500 -14.28 46.88 16.34
CA CYS A 500 -14.75 46.65 17.71
C CYS A 500 -16.27 46.75 17.82
N LEU A 501 -16.89 47.76 17.20
CA LEU A 501 -18.36 47.89 17.18
C LEU A 501 -19.04 46.71 16.47
N ARG A 502 -18.47 46.23 15.35
CA ARG A 502 -18.96 45.01 14.69
C ARG A 502 -18.82 43.79 15.58
N GLN A 503 -17.68 43.63 16.26
CA GLN A 503 -17.45 42.53 17.20
C GLN A 503 -18.46 42.57 18.36
N GLN A 504 -18.75 43.76 18.89
CA GLN A 504 -19.74 43.94 19.95
C GLN A 504 -21.14 43.55 19.49
N ALA A 505 -21.54 43.97 18.29
CA ALA A 505 -22.82 43.57 17.70
C ALA A 505 -22.90 42.06 17.48
N GLU A 506 -21.81 41.43 17.03
CA GLU A 506 -21.72 39.98 16.90
C GLU A 506 -21.79 39.25 18.24
N ASP A 507 -21.12 39.74 19.28
CA ASP A 507 -21.16 39.17 20.63
C ASP A 507 -22.56 39.29 21.25
N GLN A 508 -23.22 40.44 21.07
CA GLN A 508 -24.62 40.62 21.48
C GLN A 508 -25.56 39.68 20.73
N ALA A 509 -25.38 39.52 19.41
CA ALA A 509 -26.16 38.56 18.62
C ALA A 509 -25.88 37.11 19.05
N ARG A 510 -24.65 36.77 19.42
CA ARG A 510 -24.29 35.45 19.97
C ARG A 510 -24.94 35.20 21.33
N GLU A 511 -24.95 36.18 22.21
CA GLU A 511 -25.56 36.07 23.54
C GLU A 511 -27.08 35.98 23.44
N GLN A 512 -27.71 36.77 22.56
CA GLN A 512 -29.14 36.64 22.24
C GLN A 512 -29.48 35.23 21.75
N ARG A 513 -28.74 34.71 20.76
CA ARG A 513 -28.92 33.33 20.27
C ARG A 513 -28.69 32.29 21.36
N ARG A 514 -27.74 32.52 22.28
CA ARG A 514 -27.50 31.64 23.41
C ARG A 514 -28.68 31.62 24.38
N GLN A 515 -29.29 32.78 24.64
CA GLN A 515 -30.50 32.91 25.46
C GLN A 515 -31.70 32.25 24.78
N GLU A 516 -31.89 32.48 23.48
CA GLU A 516 -32.93 31.81 22.67
C GLU A 516 -32.80 30.28 22.73
N VAL A 517 -31.58 29.76 22.49
CA VAL A 517 -31.31 28.31 22.59
C VAL A 517 -31.55 27.80 24.01
N SER A 518 -31.13 28.53 25.03
CA SER A 518 -31.34 28.12 26.43
C SER A 518 -32.83 28.02 26.76
N GLN A 519 -33.61 29.03 26.39
CA GLN A 519 -35.07 29.04 26.57
C GLN A 519 -35.74 27.91 25.77
N LEU A 520 -35.29 27.65 24.54
CA LEU A 520 -35.80 26.57 23.71
C LEU A 520 -35.53 25.19 24.34
N LEU A 521 -34.31 24.96 24.83
CA LEU A 521 -33.95 23.71 25.50
C LEU A 521 -34.73 23.54 26.82
N GLU A 522 -34.85 24.59 27.62
CA GLU A 522 -35.63 24.56 28.86
C GLU A 522 -37.13 24.28 28.61
N GLY A 523 -37.72 24.91 27.59
CA GLY A 523 -39.12 24.69 27.20
C GLY A 523 -39.42 23.25 26.78
N GLU A 524 -38.45 22.55 26.20
CA GLU A 524 -38.55 21.14 25.79
C GLU A 524 -38.09 20.16 26.88
N GLY A 525 -37.70 20.65 28.06
CA GLY A 525 -37.19 19.81 29.15
C GLY A 525 -35.82 19.18 28.87
N LEU A 526 -35.04 19.77 27.95
CA LEU A 526 -33.70 19.31 27.59
C LEU A 526 -32.63 20.00 28.47
N PRO A 527 -31.53 19.32 28.83
CA PRO A 527 -30.45 19.90 29.62
C PRO A 527 -29.82 21.16 28.97
N ALA A 528 -29.77 22.27 29.70
CA ALA A 528 -29.15 23.53 29.24
C ALA A 528 -27.69 23.39 28.78
N ARG A 529 -26.95 22.40 29.32
CA ARG A 529 -25.57 22.09 28.91
C ARG A 529 -25.43 21.74 27.42
N TYR A 530 -26.51 21.33 26.75
CA TYR A 530 -26.49 21.01 25.31
C TYR A 530 -26.17 22.22 24.44
N ALA A 531 -26.42 23.44 24.91
CA ALA A 531 -25.98 24.66 24.24
C ALA A 531 -24.46 24.70 23.98
N GLY A 532 -23.67 24.07 24.86
CA GLY A 532 -22.21 24.02 24.76
C GLY A 532 -21.64 22.69 24.26
N PHE A 533 -22.46 21.67 24.00
CA PHE A 533 -21.95 20.31 23.67
C PHE A 533 -22.34 19.84 22.26
N ILE A 534 -23.46 20.31 21.72
CA ILE A 534 -23.98 19.87 20.43
C ILE A 534 -23.45 20.78 19.33
N SER A 535 -22.80 20.19 18.32
CA SER A 535 -22.10 20.93 17.27
C SER A 535 -23.02 21.85 16.47
N GLU A 536 -24.23 21.38 16.15
CA GLU A 536 -25.24 22.14 15.42
C GLU A 536 -25.69 23.36 16.23
N VAL A 537 -25.89 23.19 17.54
CA VAL A 537 -26.30 24.25 18.46
C VAL A 537 -25.18 25.29 18.62
N GLN A 538 -23.94 24.85 18.81
CA GLN A 538 -22.78 25.75 18.83
C GLN A 538 -22.63 26.53 17.52
N THR A 539 -22.90 25.89 16.37
CA THR A 539 -22.84 26.51 15.05
C THR A 539 -23.90 27.59 14.90
N TYR A 540 -25.13 27.35 15.35
CA TYR A 540 -26.17 28.38 15.39
C TYR A 540 -25.79 29.53 16.32
N ILE A 541 -25.34 29.25 17.55
CA ILE A 541 -24.94 30.31 18.48
C ILE A 541 -23.86 31.18 17.83
N ARG A 542 -22.85 30.57 17.20
CA ARG A 542 -21.72 31.28 16.58
C ARG A 542 -22.11 32.05 15.32
N PHE A 543 -22.86 31.45 14.39
CA PHE A 543 -23.05 31.97 13.04
C PHE A 543 -24.52 32.29 12.66
N GLY A 544 -25.51 31.81 13.40
CA GLY A 544 -26.94 32.03 13.13
C GLY A 544 -27.48 31.30 11.89
N GLY A 545 -26.78 30.30 11.35
CA GLY A 545 -27.12 29.68 10.06
C GLY A 545 -28.16 28.56 10.07
N SER A 546 -28.43 27.94 11.22
CA SER A 546 -29.35 26.79 11.32
C SER A 546 -30.76 27.21 11.74
N SER A 547 -31.78 26.48 11.32
CA SER A 547 -33.14 26.72 11.83
C SER A 547 -33.30 26.22 13.27
N LEU A 548 -34.09 26.90 14.10
CA LEU A 548 -34.37 26.46 15.49
C LEU A 548 -34.93 25.02 15.54
N THR A 549 -35.68 24.62 14.51
CA THR A 549 -36.22 23.25 14.36
C THR A 549 -35.14 22.19 14.20
N GLU A 550 -34.08 22.47 13.43
CA GLU A 550 -32.95 21.54 13.26
C GLU A 550 -32.14 21.41 14.54
N LEU A 551 -31.97 22.50 15.29
CA LEU A 551 -31.28 22.50 16.57
C LEU A 551 -32.00 21.66 17.62
N LEU A 552 -33.32 21.83 17.70
CA LEU A 552 -34.18 21.08 18.60
C LEU A 552 -34.16 19.59 18.24
N ALA A 553 -34.23 19.24 16.95
CA ALA A 553 -34.10 17.86 16.51
C ALA A 553 -32.72 17.25 16.87
N ALA A 554 -31.63 18.00 16.68
CA ALA A 554 -30.28 17.55 17.07
C ALA A 554 -30.16 17.38 18.60
N ALA A 555 -30.74 18.30 19.37
CA ALA A 555 -30.77 18.24 20.83
C ALA A 555 -31.57 17.05 21.36
N GLN A 556 -32.76 16.80 20.79
CA GLN A 556 -33.57 15.62 21.10
C GLN A 556 -32.86 14.32 20.73
N ALA A 557 -32.19 14.26 19.56
CA ALA A 557 -31.41 13.09 19.15
C ALA A 557 -30.25 12.79 20.11
N GLN A 558 -29.51 13.82 20.54
CA GLN A 558 -28.45 13.69 21.54
C GLN A 558 -29.00 13.29 22.91
N HIS A 559 -30.14 13.85 23.32
CA HIS A 559 -30.80 13.47 24.56
C HIS A 559 -31.22 12.00 24.57
N ALA A 560 -31.87 11.55 23.50
CA ALA A 560 -32.27 10.17 23.33
C ALA A 560 -31.04 9.23 23.32
N ARG A 561 -29.92 9.65 22.74
CA ARG A 561 -28.64 8.92 22.80
C ARG A 561 -28.09 8.82 24.22
N GLU A 562 -28.10 9.90 25.00
CA GLU A 562 -27.66 9.89 26.40
C GLU A 562 -28.56 8.98 27.27
N GLN A 563 -29.88 9.05 27.09
CA GLN A 563 -30.83 8.17 27.77
C GLN A 563 -30.58 6.70 27.44
N ARG A 564 -30.40 6.36 26.15
CA ARG A 564 -30.08 4.98 25.73
C ARG A 564 -28.74 4.51 26.30
N SER A 565 -27.73 5.38 26.30
CA SER A 565 -26.42 5.07 26.88
C SER A 565 -26.53 4.82 28.38
N ALA A 566 -27.22 5.69 29.13
CA ALA A 566 -27.42 5.54 30.56
C ALA A 566 -28.21 4.27 30.90
N ALA A 567 -29.29 3.99 30.17
CA ALA A 567 -30.10 2.78 30.35
C ALA A 567 -29.29 1.49 30.08
N LEU A 568 -28.49 1.45 29.01
CA LEU A 568 -27.65 0.30 28.72
C LEU A 568 -26.53 0.12 29.75
N VAL A 569 -25.88 1.21 30.18
CA VAL A 569 -24.85 1.15 31.23
C VAL A 569 -25.44 0.66 32.55
N ALA A 570 -26.61 1.15 32.95
CA ALA A 570 -27.31 0.67 34.14
C ALA A 570 -27.65 -0.81 34.05
N ALA A 571 -28.11 -1.29 32.88
CA ALA A 571 -28.38 -2.71 32.66
C ALA A 571 -27.10 -3.57 32.71
N LEU A 572 -25.99 -3.09 32.15
CA LEU A 572 -24.68 -3.77 32.26
C LEU A 572 -24.22 -3.83 33.72
N THR A 573 -24.33 -2.74 34.47
CA THR A 573 -23.97 -2.70 35.89
C THR A 573 -24.83 -3.65 36.73
N ALA A 574 -26.13 -3.74 36.44
CA ALA A 574 -27.02 -4.69 37.12
C ALA A 574 -26.63 -6.16 36.88
N GLU A 575 -25.99 -6.48 35.74
CA GLU A 575 -25.44 -7.82 35.44
C GLU A 575 -23.99 -8.02 35.89
N GLY A 576 -23.37 -7.03 36.53
CA GLY A 576 -21.96 -7.08 36.90
C GLY A 576 -21.00 -6.99 35.68
N LEU A 577 -21.49 -6.50 34.55
CA LEU A 577 -20.72 -6.30 33.31
C LEU A 577 -20.08 -4.91 33.29
N GLY A 578 -18.87 -4.80 32.73
CA GLY A 578 -18.14 -3.54 32.64
C GLY A 578 -18.68 -2.59 31.55
N SER A 579 -18.67 -1.27 31.82
CA SER A 579 -19.16 -0.23 30.89
C SER A 579 -18.43 -0.17 29.55
N HIS A 580 -17.18 -0.66 29.49
CA HIS A 580 -16.40 -0.77 28.25
C HIS A 580 -17.05 -1.66 27.18
N LEU A 581 -17.98 -2.54 27.58
CA LEU A 581 -18.73 -3.40 26.66
C LEU A 581 -19.75 -2.64 25.81
N THR A 582 -20.02 -1.36 26.12
CA THR A 582 -20.82 -0.47 25.25
C THR A 582 -20.18 -0.25 23.87
N ALA A 583 -18.89 -0.58 23.70
CA ALA A 583 -18.20 -0.58 22.42
C ALA A 583 -18.60 -1.74 21.48
N ALA A 584 -19.39 -2.72 21.95
CA ALA A 584 -19.91 -3.79 21.10
C ALA A 584 -20.67 -3.21 19.90
N PRO A 585 -20.54 -3.74 18.67
CA PRO A 585 -21.15 -3.14 17.48
C PRO A 585 -22.67 -2.90 17.61
N ALA A 586 -23.41 -3.85 18.17
CA ALA A 586 -24.85 -3.72 18.39
C ALA A 586 -25.20 -2.71 19.50
N ALA A 587 -24.41 -2.66 20.58
CA ALA A 587 -24.57 -1.65 21.62
C ALA A 587 -24.29 -0.24 21.10
N ARG A 588 -23.25 -0.08 20.28
CA ARG A 588 -22.92 1.19 19.63
C ARG A 588 -24.01 1.63 18.66
N ALA A 589 -24.58 0.72 17.87
CA ALA A 589 -25.71 1.02 16.98
C ALA A 589 -26.93 1.47 17.79
N TYR A 590 -27.32 0.70 18.81
CA TYR A 590 -28.42 1.06 19.72
C TYR A 590 -28.21 2.44 20.37
N ILE A 591 -27.03 2.74 20.91
CA ILE A 591 -26.75 4.05 21.52
C ILE A 591 -26.84 5.17 20.49
N SER A 592 -26.12 5.04 19.37
CA SER A 592 -25.95 6.14 18.41
C SER A 592 -27.21 6.43 17.59
N THR A 593 -27.82 5.42 16.98
CA THR A 593 -28.96 5.58 16.06
C THR A 593 -30.28 5.12 16.66
N GLY A 594 -30.24 4.31 17.73
CA GLY A 594 -31.43 3.63 18.22
C GLY A 594 -31.75 2.34 17.46
N ASP A 595 -30.85 1.87 16.59
CA ASP A 595 -31.06 0.63 15.84
C ASP A 595 -30.96 -0.59 16.75
N GLY A 596 -32.04 -1.38 16.79
CA GLY A 596 -32.17 -2.57 17.62
C GLY A 596 -32.81 -2.29 18.98
N SER A 597 -33.05 -3.35 19.76
CA SER A 597 -33.58 -3.24 21.12
C SER A 597 -32.45 -3.19 22.15
N GLN A 598 -32.74 -2.60 23.33
CA GLN A 598 -31.83 -2.63 24.47
C GLN A 598 -31.41 -4.06 24.83
N GLU A 599 -32.34 -5.01 24.76
CA GLU A 599 -32.06 -6.43 25.04
C GLU A 599 -31.11 -7.05 24.00
N ALA A 600 -31.26 -6.70 22.71
CA ALA A 600 -30.33 -7.15 21.68
C ALA A 600 -28.91 -6.58 21.88
N ALA A 601 -28.82 -5.30 22.27
CA ALA A 601 -27.55 -4.68 22.65
C ALA A 601 -26.92 -5.35 23.87
N LEU A 602 -27.71 -5.59 24.92
CA LEU A 602 -27.27 -6.26 26.15
C LEU A 602 -26.83 -7.71 25.88
N ALA A 603 -27.58 -8.46 25.09
CA ALA A 603 -27.21 -9.80 24.65
C ALA A 603 -25.88 -9.81 23.86
N ALA A 604 -25.64 -8.82 23.01
CA ALA A 604 -24.36 -8.67 22.32
C ALA A 604 -23.21 -8.34 23.29
N CYS A 605 -23.45 -7.52 24.31
CA CYS A 605 -22.47 -7.27 25.37
C CYS A 605 -22.17 -8.52 26.19
N ARG A 606 -23.18 -9.33 26.56
CA ARG A 606 -23.01 -10.63 27.22
C ARG A 606 -22.16 -11.57 26.38
N ALA A 607 -22.46 -11.69 25.08
CA ALA A 607 -21.69 -12.52 24.15
C ALA A 607 -20.24 -12.04 24.01
N GLN A 608 -20.00 -10.72 23.95
CA GLN A 608 -18.66 -10.15 23.92
C GLN A 608 -17.90 -10.39 25.23
N HIS A 609 -18.56 -10.26 26.39
CA HIS A 609 -17.96 -10.56 27.68
C HIS A 609 -17.59 -12.04 27.80
N GLN A 610 -18.49 -12.94 27.43
CA GLN A 610 -18.22 -14.38 27.39
C GLN A 610 -17.04 -14.70 26.46
N ARG A 611 -16.95 -14.03 25.30
CA ARG A 611 -15.81 -14.15 24.40
C ARG A 611 -14.51 -13.67 25.04
N GLN A 612 -14.52 -12.55 25.76
CA GLN A 612 -13.35 -12.06 26.50
C GLN A 612 -12.92 -13.04 27.60
N LEU A 613 -13.87 -13.61 28.34
CA LEU A 613 -13.57 -14.66 29.33
C LEU A 613 -12.95 -15.90 28.69
N GLN A 614 -13.45 -16.33 27.53
CA GLN A 614 -12.85 -17.43 26.76
C GLN A 614 -11.44 -17.08 26.27
N ILE A 615 -11.21 -15.86 25.80
CA ILE A 615 -9.88 -15.37 25.39
C ILE A 615 -8.91 -15.39 26.58
N ILE A 616 -9.33 -14.88 27.74
CA ILE A 616 -8.52 -14.88 28.96
C ILE A 616 -8.21 -16.32 29.38
N ALA A 617 -9.21 -17.20 29.44
CA ALA A 617 -9.03 -18.60 29.80
C ALA A 617 -8.04 -19.31 28.87
N ARG A 618 -8.18 -19.14 27.54
CA ARG A 618 -7.27 -19.71 26.55
C ARG A 618 -5.86 -19.12 26.65
N ARG A 619 -5.73 -17.83 26.91
CA ARG A 619 -4.42 -17.19 27.17
C ARG A 619 -3.76 -17.82 28.40
N THR A 620 -4.48 -17.94 29.51
CA THR A 620 -3.99 -18.60 30.73
C THR A 620 -3.59 -20.04 30.45
N GLU A 621 -4.36 -20.75 29.62
CA GLU A 621 -4.08 -22.13 29.21
C GLU A 621 -2.77 -22.26 28.40
N VAL A 622 -2.49 -21.31 27.50
CA VAL A 622 -1.22 -21.23 26.76
C VAL A 622 -0.08 -20.89 27.72
N VAL A 623 -0.24 -19.86 28.55
CA VAL A 623 0.78 -19.42 29.53
C VAL A 623 1.18 -20.57 30.46
N ALA A 624 0.22 -21.36 30.95
CA ALA A 624 0.48 -22.50 31.83
C ALA A 624 1.30 -23.62 31.16
N ARG A 625 1.38 -23.65 29.82
CA ARG A 625 2.15 -24.64 29.04
C ARG A 625 3.49 -24.10 28.54
N LEU A 626 3.78 -22.80 28.69
CA LEU A 626 5.06 -22.22 28.26
C LEU A 626 6.18 -22.60 29.25
N PRO A 627 7.38 -22.96 28.75
CA PRO A 627 8.52 -23.21 29.62
C PRO A 627 9.04 -21.90 30.27
N PRO A 628 9.75 -21.98 31.40
CA PRO A 628 10.39 -20.82 32.02
C PRO A 628 11.27 -20.06 31.03
N GLY A 629 11.17 -18.73 31.00
CA GLY A 629 11.92 -17.86 30.09
C GLY A 629 11.19 -17.49 28.79
N VAL A 630 10.07 -18.14 28.45
CA VAL A 630 9.22 -17.76 27.31
C VAL A 630 8.02 -16.94 27.81
N LEU A 631 8.06 -15.62 27.61
CA LEU A 631 6.98 -14.72 28.00
C LEU A 631 5.90 -14.64 26.93
N TYR A 632 4.62 -14.80 27.32
CA TYR A 632 3.52 -14.76 26.37
C TYR A 632 3.45 -13.41 25.63
N GLU A 633 3.60 -12.32 26.38
CA GLU A 633 3.48 -10.93 25.94
C GLU A 633 4.48 -10.58 24.81
N SER A 634 5.69 -11.16 24.86
CA SER A 634 6.75 -10.89 23.89
C SER A 634 6.53 -11.54 22.53
N TYR A 635 5.78 -12.64 22.45
CA TYR A 635 5.73 -13.50 21.26
C TYR A 635 4.33 -13.76 20.69
N TYR A 636 3.24 -13.54 21.46
CA TYR A 636 1.91 -13.97 21.03
C TYR A 636 1.46 -13.38 19.67
N TYR A 637 1.81 -12.12 19.39
CA TYR A 637 1.45 -11.43 18.15
C TYR A 637 2.28 -11.89 16.93
N ARG A 638 3.38 -12.62 17.15
CA ARG A 638 4.28 -13.13 16.10
C ARG A 638 3.96 -14.57 15.71
N CYS A 639 3.09 -15.25 16.45
CA CYS A 639 2.74 -16.65 16.25
C CYS A 639 1.26 -16.75 15.84
N PRO A 640 0.95 -16.92 14.54
CA PRO A 640 -0.44 -17.01 14.05
C PRO A 640 -1.26 -18.08 14.76
N GLU A 641 -0.66 -19.22 15.10
CA GLU A 641 -1.31 -20.34 15.79
C GLU A 641 -1.82 -19.93 17.19
N VAL A 642 -1.08 -19.06 17.88
CA VAL A 642 -1.47 -18.51 19.17
C VAL A 642 -2.63 -17.55 19.01
N LEU A 643 -2.57 -16.67 18.02
CA LEU A 643 -3.66 -15.73 17.73
C LEU A 643 -4.94 -16.46 17.33
N ASP A 644 -4.84 -17.49 16.50
CA ASP A 644 -5.98 -18.31 16.06
C ASP A 644 -6.60 -19.06 17.24
N PHE A 645 -5.78 -19.70 18.08
CA PHE A 645 -6.26 -20.38 19.27
C PHE A 645 -6.89 -19.41 20.27
N VAL A 646 -6.19 -18.35 20.67
CA VAL A 646 -6.67 -17.42 21.70
C VAL A 646 -7.93 -16.69 21.23
N ASN A 647 -7.95 -16.10 20.02
CA ASN A 647 -9.06 -15.24 19.58
C ASN A 647 -10.28 -15.99 19.04
N SER A 648 -10.07 -17.18 18.45
CA SER A 648 -11.14 -17.93 17.76
C SER A 648 -11.35 -19.34 18.30
N GLY A 649 -10.40 -19.89 19.05
CA GLY A 649 -10.44 -21.27 19.54
C GLY A 649 -10.04 -22.31 18.49
N GLN A 650 -9.44 -21.88 17.38
CA GLN A 650 -8.95 -22.78 16.35
C GLN A 650 -7.59 -23.35 16.76
N GLY A 651 -7.47 -24.69 16.79
CA GLY A 651 -6.26 -25.39 17.23
C GLY A 651 -6.33 -25.86 18.68
N SER A 652 -5.18 -26.17 19.27
CA SER A 652 -5.06 -26.58 20.67
C SER A 652 -4.03 -25.72 21.41
N ALA A 653 -4.16 -25.63 22.73
CA ALA A 653 -3.20 -24.91 23.57
C ALA A 653 -1.79 -25.48 23.46
N GLU A 654 -1.65 -26.80 23.28
CA GLU A 654 -0.36 -27.46 23.06
C GLU A 654 0.28 -27.00 21.74
N THR A 655 -0.52 -26.91 20.67
CA THR A 655 -0.03 -26.47 19.36
C THR A 655 0.39 -25.01 19.41
N ALA A 656 -0.41 -24.15 20.06
CA ALA A 656 -0.08 -22.74 20.25
C ALA A 656 1.20 -22.56 21.08
N ALA A 657 1.32 -23.26 22.22
CA ALA A 657 2.52 -23.21 23.06
C ALA A 657 3.77 -23.74 22.33
N ALA A 658 3.66 -24.85 21.61
CA ALA A 658 4.76 -25.40 20.82
C ALA A 658 5.22 -24.44 19.72
N ALA A 659 4.29 -23.74 19.06
CA ALA A 659 4.61 -22.71 18.06
C ALA A 659 5.39 -21.53 18.70
N MET A 660 4.99 -21.07 19.89
CA MET A 660 5.73 -20.02 20.61
C MET A 660 7.13 -20.46 21.01
N VAL A 661 7.29 -21.68 21.52
CA VAL A 661 8.59 -22.23 21.90
C VAL A 661 9.51 -22.38 20.69
N ALA A 662 8.98 -22.88 19.56
CA ALA A 662 9.72 -22.97 18.32
C ALA A 662 10.13 -21.60 17.78
N PHE A 663 9.23 -20.61 17.87
CA PHE A 663 9.52 -19.23 17.47
C PHE A 663 10.61 -18.60 18.35
N HIS A 664 10.52 -18.76 19.67
CA HIS A 664 11.53 -18.30 20.63
C HIS A 664 12.88 -19.00 20.41
N ALA A 665 12.91 -20.31 20.11
CA ALA A 665 14.15 -21.01 19.82
C ALA A 665 14.81 -20.53 18.51
N ALA A 666 14.00 -20.19 17.50
CA ALA A 666 14.48 -19.64 16.23
C ALA A 666 14.92 -18.17 16.34
N HIS A 667 14.31 -17.43 17.27
CA HIS A 667 14.55 -16.02 17.53
C HIS A 667 14.65 -15.83 19.04
N PRO A 668 15.75 -16.30 19.67
CA PRO A 668 15.98 -16.03 21.08
C PRO A 668 15.83 -14.53 21.24
N ALA A 669 15.13 -14.10 22.31
CA ALA A 669 14.95 -12.69 22.60
C ALA A 669 16.26 -12.00 22.28
N LEU A 670 16.26 -11.10 21.29
CA LEU A 670 17.26 -10.05 21.32
C LEU A 670 16.99 -9.45 22.68
N TYR A 671 17.88 -9.74 23.64
CA TYR A 671 17.94 -8.99 24.88
C TYR A 671 17.92 -7.55 24.38
N PHE A 672 16.76 -6.91 24.44
CA PHE A 672 16.72 -5.49 24.64
C PHE A 672 17.44 -5.40 25.96
N ASP A 673 18.71 -5.01 25.85
CA ASP A 673 19.54 -4.77 26.99
C ASP A 673 18.84 -3.61 27.68
N ASP A 674 17.96 -3.92 28.64
CA ASP A 674 17.27 -2.93 29.48
C ASP A 674 18.31 -2.10 30.27
N SER A 675 19.62 -2.37 30.13
CA SER A 675 20.69 -1.46 30.56
C SER A 675 20.81 -0.19 29.70
N ASP A 676 20.04 -0.04 28.61
CA ASP A 676 19.88 1.22 27.88
C ASP A 676 18.59 1.98 28.28
N ASP A 677 18.21 1.89 29.56
CA ASP A 677 17.25 2.77 30.28
C ASP A 677 17.66 4.27 30.28
N GLY A 678 18.59 4.69 29.41
CA GLY A 678 19.12 6.04 29.32
C GLY A 678 18.28 7.02 28.50
N TYR A 679 17.14 6.62 27.92
CA TYR A 679 16.43 7.48 26.97
C TYR A 679 14.89 7.36 27.02
N TYR A 680 14.29 7.67 28.16
CA TYR A 680 12.92 8.21 28.22
C TYR A 680 12.81 9.27 29.33
N ASP A 681 13.53 10.37 29.16
CA ASP A 681 13.08 11.69 29.62
C ASP A 681 12.68 12.47 28.36
N TYR A 682 11.37 12.48 28.07
CA TYR A 682 10.71 13.38 27.13
C TYR A 682 9.31 13.69 27.64
#